data_AF-A0A4R0Z4L3-F1
#
_entry.id   AF-A0A4R0Z4L3-F1
#
_cell.length_a   1.000
_cell.length_b   1.000
_cell.length_c   1.000
_cell.angle_alpha   90.00
_cell.angle_beta   90.00
_cell.angle_gamma   90.00
#
_symmetry.space_group_name_H-M   'P 1'
#
loop_
_entity.id
_entity.type
_entity.pdbx_description
1 polymer ?
#
loop_
_entity_poly.entity_id
_entity_poly.type
_entity_poly.pdbx_seq_one_letter_code
_entity_poly.pdbx_strand_id
1 'polypeptide(L)'
;MRTLIPFQRETNALQLIPPSLPRAEDNGGIGWDDIRDPAKRIIVLVGPWQHMVEGDVVSVYWQHAGRPVTTYALGADDKGVLALGLPVHDLDIGTNSLIKVWYSVRQRLTGEVSQSPPVHVHVDITVPGGPDPDATTDAINENLASMRGVPPYVPAGQPVTLTIPAWINMEPGDLLTVAWGSYRHRCPPIKDGEPGRPVTVHLTADDIAQGGDGRLAVTYEVRDRVNNWSLWAPPHYVEVELGNRLPRPLVIDADEYDTVHLDRLNGQAVQARVEYTLSAADLRESSVRIERDDLVTFYWEGYTGEGAPLPVHRDARKVEGQVGFLRFDVPFDVVAAAAQGTAMAYYHVLPGKAGGERRSSRRTVRIVGQSVRLVAPDILEAKSGMLDPVDVPNGATVRVPPYRFMQAGDTLALTFDGTDVNGDPVVDYQSRQVSAAMVGKPVDFVVEGAKIARLNRGSAKVYYNVTAFERDARGRLTPRLVAGLRSDTLHVQIRNASQRLAMPTVEEARGGWLDPDLVPDPTGATVAIQRAGVIKGRDHVHLTWSGSRAGEYKDTLPVRDVPGAPMVRFQVPKQHVTGNLGGTVNVSYSVSHPSGPDSHSETLHLGIGKGIGALPGPRVPLAKDGFLDLRDLPAQGLDVHVDAYDGIRVDDVIELRWITAGGEYLVAHRVDQPVPQNIRIPADRVTPARGSTASVHYGIRGHDRQSPTLSFFIAEGGSELIESYHDMPHGPVQFARRPHVDLSSPGDWWVSTESISQPRHLIFPSKHSVLAVTFRVPFREVIFPLWSGPDAFPTPQPFEAVVRTYDVHDVLIEEKRVSGVGRSAEHWVTLAPVKPGVRMARMEVQRVLDNGNGINMGAMRLRS
;
A
#
# COMPACT_ATOMS: atom_id res chain seq x y z
N MET A 1 37.48 35.59 36.37
CA MET A 1 36.04 35.75 36.08
C MET A 1 35.83 35.86 34.57
N ARG A 2 35.41 34.77 33.92
CA ARG A 2 34.64 34.82 32.67
C ARG A 2 33.52 33.81 32.85
N THR A 3 32.33 34.35 33.08
CA THR A 3 31.10 33.62 33.37
C THR A 3 30.68 32.87 32.11
N LEU A 4 30.60 31.54 32.21
CA LEU A 4 29.92 30.70 31.22
C LEU A 4 28.44 31.05 31.24
N ILE A 5 27.94 31.58 30.13
CA ILE A 5 26.51 31.77 29.87
C ILE A 5 25.93 30.35 29.65
N PRO A 6 24.88 29.93 30.38
CA PRO A 6 24.24 28.66 30.11
C PRO A 6 23.50 28.74 28.76
N PHE A 7 23.84 27.84 27.84
CA PHE A 7 23.02 27.55 26.66
C PHE A 7 21.64 27.10 27.18
N GLN A 8 20.60 27.91 26.99
CA GLN A 8 19.24 27.42 27.10
C GLN A 8 19.03 26.39 25.99
N ARG A 9 18.72 25.14 26.38
CA ARG A 9 18.07 24.20 25.47
C ARG A 9 16.69 24.77 25.16
N GLU A 10 16.52 25.34 23.98
CA GLU A 10 15.18 25.44 23.40
C GLU A 10 14.65 24.01 23.26
N THR A 11 13.47 23.75 23.82
CA THR A 11 12.80 22.45 23.76
C THR A 11 12.24 22.28 22.34
N ASN A 12 12.70 21.24 21.63
CA ASN A 12 12.21 20.86 20.30
C ASN A 12 10.90 20.05 20.42
N ALA A 13 10.00 20.47 21.32
CA ALA A 13 8.74 19.78 21.55
C ALA A 13 7.86 19.86 20.29
N LEU A 14 7.31 18.72 19.86
CA LEU A 14 6.39 18.69 18.71
C LEU A 14 5.12 19.45 19.04
N GLN A 15 4.69 20.30 18.12
CA GLN A 15 3.35 20.84 18.13
C GLN A 15 2.38 19.78 17.59
N LEU A 16 1.66 19.12 18.49
CA LEU A 16 0.68 18.08 18.18
C LEU A 16 -0.73 18.66 18.12
N ILE A 17 -1.56 18.15 17.21
CA ILE A 17 -2.99 18.51 17.14
C ILE A 17 -3.83 17.58 18.05
N PRO A 18 -5.01 18.02 18.54
CA PRO A 18 -5.92 17.15 19.28
C PRO A 18 -6.31 15.91 18.47
N PRO A 19 -6.59 14.77 19.12
CA PRO A 19 -7.15 13.61 18.43
C PRO A 19 -8.57 13.89 17.94
N SER A 20 -9.00 13.20 16.89
CA SER A 20 -10.37 13.20 16.37
C SER A 20 -11.01 11.82 16.58
N LEU A 21 -12.29 11.81 16.91
CA LEU A 21 -13.07 10.59 17.10
C LEU A 21 -14.28 10.67 16.16
N PRO A 22 -14.18 10.13 14.92
CA PRO A 22 -15.22 10.31 13.90
C PRO A 22 -16.62 9.92 14.40
N ARG A 23 -16.71 8.80 15.15
CA ARG A 23 -17.97 8.36 15.74
C ARG A 23 -18.56 9.35 16.74
N ALA A 24 -17.74 9.97 17.58
CA ALA A 24 -18.19 10.97 18.53
C ALA A 24 -18.61 12.28 17.84
N GLU A 25 -17.92 12.65 16.77
CA GLU A 25 -18.23 13.84 15.99
C GLU A 25 -19.57 13.69 15.25
N ASP A 26 -19.85 12.51 14.70
CA ASP A 26 -21.11 12.21 13.99
C ASP A 26 -22.32 12.14 14.94
N ASN A 27 -22.14 11.61 16.16
CA ASN A 27 -23.23 11.31 17.09
C ASN A 27 -23.34 12.29 18.26
N GLY A 28 -22.44 13.27 18.38
CA GLY A 28 -22.34 14.14 19.57
C GLY A 28 -21.62 13.49 20.77
N GLY A 29 -21.28 12.20 20.67
CA GLY A 29 -20.51 11.44 21.65
C GLY A 29 -20.45 9.95 21.28
N ILE A 30 -19.94 9.13 22.20
CA ILE A 30 -19.92 7.67 22.05
C ILE A 30 -21.10 7.08 22.83
N GLY A 31 -21.94 6.33 22.12
CA GLY A 31 -23.20 5.79 22.65
C GLY A 31 -23.16 4.32 23.04
N TRP A 32 -24.30 3.82 23.53
CA TRP A 32 -24.53 2.41 23.89
C TRP A 32 -24.10 1.43 22.80
N ASP A 33 -24.51 1.68 21.55
CA ASP A 33 -24.23 0.75 20.45
C ASP A 33 -22.75 0.67 20.05
N ASP A 34 -21.98 1.73 20.35
CA ASP A 34 -20.54 1.77 20.10
C ASP A 34 -19.76 0.92 21.11
N ILE A 35 -20.32 0.73 22.32
CA ILE A 35 -19.62 0.20 23.49
C ILE A 35 -20.20 -1.14 24.00
N ARG A 36 -21.47 -1.44 23.73
CA ARG A 36 -22.14 -2.65 24.26
C ARG A 36 -21.46 -3.97 23.87
N ASP A 37 -20.72 -3.98 22.77
CA ASP A 37 -19.90 -5.10 22.33
C ASP A 37 -18.44 -4.88 22.77
N PRO A 38 -17.94 -5.58 23.80
CA PRO A 38 -16.60 -5.37 24.33
C PRO A 38 -15.48 -5.77 23.36
N ALA A 39 -15.81 -6.51 22.29
CA ALA A 39 -14.86 -6.85 21.22
C ALA A 39 -14.69 -5.71 20.20
N LYS A 40 -15.56 -4.69 20.21
CA LYS A 40 -15.40 -3.50 19.37
C LYS A 40 -14.21 -2.65 19.82
N ARG A 41 -13.79 -1.78 18.91
CA ARG A 41 -12.78 -0.77 19.17
C ARG A 41 -13.32 0.62 18.80
N ILE A 42 -13.05 1.61 19.64
CA ILE A 42 -13.30 3.02 19.31
C ILE A 42 -12.12 3.52 18.50
N ILE A 43 -12.37 3.98 17.28
CA ILE A 43 -11.32 4.50 16.40
C ILE A 43 -10.99 5.95 16.79
N VAL A 44 -9.72 6.20 17.05
CA VAL A 44 -9.16 7.52 17.32
C VAL A 44 -8.16 7.87 16.22
N LEU A 45 -8.34 9.03 15.61
CA LEU A 45 -7.44 9.57 14.61
C LEU A 45 -6.43 10.51 15.27
N VAL A 46 -5.14 10.30 14.99
CA VAL A 46 -4.02 11.08 15.56
C VAL A 46 -3.02 11.50 14.48
N GLY A 47 -2.36 12.64 14.66
CA GLY A 47 -1.42 13.19 13.68
C GLY A 47 -2.09 13.74 12.41
N PRO A 48 -1.30 14.08 11.36
CA PRO A 48 0.16 14.00 11.31
C PRO A 48 0.85 15.03 12.22
N TRP A 49 2.13 14.79 12.53
CA TRP A 49 3.01 15.77 13.16
C TRP A 49 4.29 15.98 12.35
N GLN A 50 5.02 17.05 12.67
CA GLN A 50 6.28 17.38 11.99
C GLN A 50 7.33 16.30 12.24
N HIS A 51 8.05 15.91 11.18
CA HIS A 51 9.11 14.90 11.27
C HIS A 51 8.65 13.55 11.83
N MET A 52 7.42 13.14 11.54
CA MET A 52 6.90 11.79 11.80
C MET A 52 7.82 10.74 11.16
N VAL A 53 8.48 9.92 11.99
CA VAL A 53 9.48 8.94 11.54
C VAL A 53 9.23 7.54 12.10
N GLU A 54 9.73 6.53 11.38
CA GLU A 54 9.67 5.14 11.80
C GLU A 54 10.29 4.94 13.19
N GLY A 55 9.51 4.32 14.07
CA GLY A 55 9.84 3.98 15.45
C GLY A 55 9.53 5.08 16.46
N ASP A 56 8.96 6.22 16.05
CA ASP A 56 8.23 7.08 16.99
C ASP A 56 7.14 6.25 17.68
N VAL A 57 6.90 6.50 18.97
CA VAL A 57 5.90 5.74 19.75
C VAL A 57 4.76 6.67 20.13
N VAL A 58 3.57 6.36 19.63
CA VAL A 58 2.32 7.03 19.99
C VAL A 58 1.64 6.28 21.12
N SER A 59 1.19 6.99 22.13
CA SER A 59 0.40 6.43 23.23
C SER A 59 -0.89 7.23 23.38
N VAL A 60 -2.04 6.59 23.27
CA VAL A 60 -3.36 7.24 23.40
C VAL A 60 -3.90 6.99 24.81
N TYR A 61 -4.41 8.05 25.42
CA TYR A 61 -4.90 8.07 26.79
C TYR A 61 -6.39 8.38 26.79
N TRP A 62 -7.11 7.72 27.70
CA TRP A 62 -8.54 7.86 27.90
C TRP A 62 -8.81 8.11 29.38
N GLN A 63 -9.37 9.28 29.69
CA GLN A 63 -9.69 9.81 31.01
C GLN A 63 -8.49 10.00 31.95
N HIS A 64 -7.65 8.98 32.12
CA HIS A 64 -6.55 8.90 33.09
C HIS A 64 -5.18 9.04 32.44
N ALA A 65 -4.29 9.84 33.04
CA ALA A 65 -2.95 10.10 32.50
C ALA A 65 -1.90 9.03 32.84
N GLY A 66 -2.20 8.13 33.78
CA GLY A 66 -1.23 7.17 34.32
C GLY A 66 -0.95 5.95 33.43
N ARG A 67 -1.86 5.61 32.50
CA ARG A 67 -1.71 4.46 31.62
C ARG A 67 -2.35 4.73 30.24
N PRO A 68 -1.61 4.55 29.14
CA PRO A 68 -2.24 4.61 27.82
C PRO A 68 -3.14 3.39 27.60
N VAL A 69 -4.26 3.59 26.92
CA VAL A 69 -5.16 2.52 26.50
C VAL A 69 -4.55 1.74 25.34
N THR A 70 -3.93 2.45 24.39
CA THR A 70 -3.17 1.82 23.32
C THR A 70 -1.83 2.51 23.13
N THR A 71 -0.83 1.73 22.73
CA THR A 71 0.50 2.25 22.37
C THR A 71 0.93 1.61 21.07
N TYR A 72 1.40 2.44 20.15
CA TYR A 72 1.73 2.05 18.79
C TYR A 72 3.09 2.63 18.39
N ALA A 73 4.00 1.80 17.94
CA ALA A 73 5.27 2.23 17.37
C ALA A 73 5.13 2.34 15.85
N LEU A 74 5.50 3.48 15.28
CA LEU A 74 5.38 3.72 13.85
C LEU A 74 6.27 2.77 13.06
N GLY A 75 5.70 2.10 12.07
CA GLY A 75 6.41 1.40 11.01
C GLY A 75 6.87 2.32 9.89
N ALA A 76 7.63 1.76 8.95
CA ALA A 76 8.15 2.49 7.79
C ALA A 76 7.04 3.13 6.94
N ASP A 77 5.88 2.47 6.87
CA ASP A 77 4.74 2.84 6.04
C ASP A 77 3.75 3.79 6.72
N ASP A 78 3.92 4.05 8.02
CA ASP A 78 3.06 4.98 8.73
C ASP A 78 3.36 6.41 8.30
N LYS A 79 2.37 7.03 7.64
CA LYS A 79 2.40 8.40 7.12
C LYS A 79 1.04 9.07 7.36
N GLY A 80 1.05 10.39 7.58
CA GLY A 80 -0.19 11.16 7.66
C GLY A 80 -0.96 10.95 8.96
N VAL A 81 -2.29 10.90 8.87
CA VAL A 81 -3.19 10.65 10.00
C VAL A 81 -3.21 9.14 10.30
N LEU A 82 -2.96 8.77 11.55
CA LEU A 82 -3.03 7.40 12.02
C LEU A 82 -4.38 7.11 12.64
N ALA A 83 -4.98 5.97 12.27
CA ALA A 83 -6.17 5.45 12.91
C ALA A 83 -5.78 4.38 13.93
N LEU A 84 -6.06 4.62 15.20
CA LEU A 84 -5.75 3.73 16.31
C LEU A 84 -7.05 3.24 16.94
N GLY A 85 -7.21 1.92 17.01
CA GLY A 85 -8.37 1.30 17.66
C GLY A 85 -8.14 1.12 19.15
N LEU A 86 -8.94 1.81 19.96
CA LEU A 86 -8.99 1.63 21.41
C LEU A 86 -9.93 0.47 21.77
N PRO A 87 -9.44 -0.63 22.35
CA PRO A 87 -10.29 -1.75 22.75
C PRO A 87 -11.33 -1.30 23.78
N VAL A 88 -12.60 -1.56 23.50
CA VAL A 88 -13.70 -1.11 24.36
C VAL A 88 -13.56 -1.68 25.79
N HIS A 89 -13.12 -2.93 25.93
CA HIS A 89 -12.90 -3.55 27.24
C HIS A 89 -11.81 -2.88 28.10
N ASP A 90 -10.93 -2.08 27.50
CA ASP A 90 -9.87 -1.34 28.20
C ASP A 90 -10.29 0.11 28.53
N LEU A 91 -11.47 0.54 28.07
CA LEU A 91 -11.98 1.89 28.28
C LEU A 91 -12.68 2.00 29.64
N ASP A 92 -12.33 3.05 30.39
CA ASP A 92 -13.14 3.52 31.50
C ASP A 92 -14.33 4.29 30.94
N ILE A 93 -15.41 3.57 30.68
CA ILE A 93 -16.58 4.05 29.94
C ILE A 93 -17.44 4.98 30.80
N GLY A 94 -17.34 4.86 32.14
CA GLY A 94 -18.20 5.60 33.07
C GLY A 94 -19.69 5.42 32.76
N THR A 95 -20.52 6.27 33.35
CA THR A 95 -21.92 6.44 32.94
C THR A 95 -22.14 7.93 32.81
N ASN A 96 -22.67 8.37 31.67
CA ASN A 96 -22.86 9.78 31.33
C ASN A 96 -21.65 10.66 31.71
N SER A 97 -20.50 10.32 31.15
CA SER A 97 -19.21 10.89 31.55
C SER A 97 -18.62 11.73 30.43
N LEU A 98 -18.13 12.93 30.78
CA LEU A 98 -17.30 13.71 29.87
C LEU A 98 -15.86 13.19 29.96
N ILE A 99 -15.45 12.46 28.94
CA ILE A 99 -14.16 11.79 28.88
C ILE A 99 -13.12 12.67 28.20
N LYS A 100 -11.95 12.79 28.82
CA LYS A 100 -10.79 13.44 28.24
C LYS A 100 -9.97 12.45 27.41
N VAL A 101 -9.77 12.71 26.12
CA VAL A 101 -8.95 11.87 25.22
C VAL A 101 -7.78 12.69 24.67
N TRP A 102 -6.57 12.16 24.73
CA TRP A 102 -5.37 12.79 24.18
C TRP A 102 -4.33 11.74 23.83
N TYR A 103 -3.26 12.12 23.15
CA TYR A 103 -2.13 11.23 22.88
C TYR A 103 -0.80 11.89 23.20
N SER A 104 0.24 11.06 23.36
CA SER A 104 1.63 11.48 23.41
C SER A 104 2.41 10.83 22.29
N VAL A 105 3.46 11.51 21.83
CA VAL A 105 4.44 10.99 20.87
C VAL A 105 5.79 11.04 21.54
N ARG A 106 6.43 9.87 21.68
CA ARG A 106 7.84 9.74 22.06
C ARG A 106 8.66 9.59 20.78
N GLN A 107 9.45 10.61 20.46
CA GLN A 107 10.32 10.59 19.29
C GLN A 107 11.42 9.53 19.43
N ARG A 108 11.68 8.77 18.35
CA ARG A 108 12.73 7.74 18.36
C ARG A 108 14.14 8.32 18.58
N LEU A 109 14.46 9.39 17.85
CA LEU A 109 15.83 9.90 17.75
C LEU A 109 16.26 10.68 19.00
N THR A 110 15.33 11.40 19.63
CA THR A 110 15.61 12.27 20.78
C THR A 110 15.15 11.67 22.11
N GLY A 111 14.18 10.74 22.07
CA GLY A 111 13.48 10.25 23.25
C GLY A 111 12.52 11.26 23.87
N GLU A 112 12.38 12.45 23.27
CA GLU A 112 11.51 13.52 23.78
C GLU A 112 10.04 13.12 23.64
N VAL A 113 9.26 13.40 24.68
CA VAL A 113 7.82 13.10 24.73
C VAL A 113 7.05 14.41 24.60
N SER A 114 6.25 14.52 23.55
CA SER A 114 5.32 15.63 23.34
C SER A 114 3.88 15.15 23.52
N GLN A 115 3.00 15.99 24.06
CA GLN A 115 1.59 15.65 24.29
C GLN A 115 0.68 16.52 23.44
N SER A 116 -0.39 15.91 22.91
CA SER A 116 -1.44 16.65 22.24
C SER A 116 -2.29 17.43 23.23
N PRO A 117 -2.94 18.53 22.80
CA PRO A 117 -4.08 19.03 23.52
C PRO A 117 -5.17 17.93 23.59
N PRO A 118 -5.96 17.90 24.67
CA PRO A 118 -7.04 16.94 24.82
C PRO A 118 -8.29 17.35 24.04
N VAL A 119 -9.08 16.35 23.62
CA VAL A 119 -10.49 16.52 23.23
C VAL A 119 -11.38 15.97 24.36
N HIS A 120 -12.56 16.57 24.53
CA HIS A 120 -13.57 16.08 25.47
C HIS A 120 -14.68 15.41 24.68
N VAL A 121 -15.00 14.18 25.07
CA VAL A 121 -15.97 13.32 24.38
C VAL A 121 -17.03 12.93 25.39
N HIS A 122 -18.30 13.19 25.07
CA HIS A 122 -19.40 12.66 25.87
C HIS A 122 -19.51 11.15 25.64
N VAL A 123 -19.59 10.39 26.72
CA VAL A 123 -19.81 8.95 26.69
C VAL A 123 -21.03 8.64 27.53
N ASP A 124 -22.06 8.12 26.89
CA ASP A 124 -23.28 7.72 27.58
C ASP A 124 -23.75 6.35 27.07
N ILE A 125 -23.88 5.43 28.02
CA ILE A 125 -24.32 4.06 27.81
C ILE A 125 -25.75 3.83 28.28
N THR A 126 -26.39 4.85 28.82
CA THR A 126 -27.80 4.77 29.21
C THR A 126 -28.66 5.10 28.01
N VAL A 127 -29.58 4.19 27.69
CA VAL A 127 -30.53 4.41 26.60
C VAL A 127 -31.75 5.15 27.16
N PRO A 128 -32.23 6.24 26.54
CA PRO A 128 -33.46 6.89 26.97
C PRO A 128 -34.64 5.91 26.84
N GLY A 129 -35.49 5.82 27.85
CA GLY A 129 -36.52 4.78 27.94
C GLY A 129 -36.03 3.43 28.47
N GLY A 130 -34.71 3.26 28.65
CA GLY A 130 -34.09 2.00 29.08
C GLY A 130 -33.98 0.97 27.94
N PRO A 131 -33.30 -0.17 28.20
CA PRO A 131 -33.21 -1.26 27.23
C PRO A 131 -34.60 -1.78 26.86
N ASP A 132 -34.79 -2.09 25.59
CA ASP A 132 -36.02 -2.71 25.08
C ASP A 132 -36.32 -4.02 25.82
N PRO A 133 -37.50 -4.16 26.47
CA PRO A 133 -37.86 -5.36 27.22
C PRO A 133 -38.31 -6.52 26.32
N ASP A 134 -38.73 -6.28 25.07
CA ASP A 134 -39.23 -7.30 24.15
C ASP A 134 -38.61 -7.13 22.75
N ALA A 135 -37.48 -7.78 22.53
CA ALA A 135 -36.80 -7.74 21.24
C ALA A 135 -37.59 -8.36 20.06
N THR A 136 -38.82 -8.87 20.26
CA THR A 136 -39.68 -9.37 19.18
C THR A 136 -40.55 -8.29 18.55
N THR A 137 -40.73 -7.14 19.21
CA THR A 137 -41.48 -6.00 18.67
C THR A 137 -40.55 -5.05 17.95
N ASP A 138 -40.42 -5.25 16.63
CA ASP A 138 -39.52 -4.48 15.78
C ASP A 138 -39.62 -2.95 16.03
N ALA A 139 -38.54 -2.38 16.57
CA ALA A 139 -38.35 -0.95 16.82
C ALA A 139 -39.38 -0.28 17.75
N ILE A 140 -40.02 -1.05 18.63
CA ILE A 140 -40.85 -0.54 19.72
C ILE A 140 -40.13 -0.80 21.03
N ASN A 141 -40.22 0.13 21.99
CA ASN A 141 -39.73 -0.06 23.34
C ASN A 141 -40.89 0.08 24.33
N GLU A 142 -41.36 -1.03 24.89
CA GLU A 142 -42.51 -1.06 25.80
C GLU A 142 -42.23 -0.40 27.16
N ASN A 143 -40.96 -0.10 27.48
CA ASN A 143 -40.64 0.69 28.68
C ASN A 143 -41.01 2.18 28.51
N LEU A 144 -41.21 2.65 27.27
CA LEU A 144 -41.75 3.99 27.03
C LEU A 144 -43.26 4.01 27.33
N ALA A 145 -43.61 4.66 28.44
CA ALA A 145 -44.99 4.75 28.88
C ALA A 145 -45.89 5.47 27.86
N SER A 146 -47.12 4.97 27.70
CA SER A 146 -48.09 5.60 26.80
C SER A 146 -48.33 7.08 27.14
N MET A 147 -48.28 7.90 26.11
CA MET A 147 -48.62 9.33 26.18
C MET A 147 -50.08 9.54 26.59
N ARG A 148 -50.35 10.64 27.30
CA ARG A 148 -51.70 11.04 27.74
C ARG A 148 -52.19 12.23 26.93
N GLY A 149 -53.51 12.41 26.87
CA GLY A 149 -54.13 13.57 26.20
C GLY A 149 -54.40 13.38 24.70
N VAL A 150 -54.21 12.17 24.15
CA VAL A 150 -54.66 11.82 22.79
C VAL A 150 -56.18 11.63 22.83
N PRO A 151 -56.97 12.51 22.18
CA PRO A 151 -58.42 12.31 22.11
C PRO A 151 -58.74 11.16 21.13
N PRO A 152 -59.91 10.50 21.26
CA PRO A 152 -60.33 9.48 20.29
C PRO A 152 -60.65 10.07 18.91
N TYR A 153 -61.01 11.36 18.86
CA TYR A 153 -61.37 12.09 17.64
C TYR A 153 -60.91 13.56 17.71
N VAL A 154 -60.38 14.11 16.61
CA VAL A 154 -59.96 15.51 16.47
C VAL A 154 -60.65 16.14 15.26
N PRO A 155 -61.59 17.08 15.46
CA PRO A 155 -62.22 17.82 14.37
C PRO A 155 -61.30 18.89 13.78
N ALA A 156 -61.74 19.43 12.63
CA ALA A 156 -60.96 20.37 11.84
C ALA A 156 -60.61 21.63 12.63
N GLY A 157 -59.34 22.03 12.60
CA GLY A 157 -58.88 23.24 13.26
C GLY A 157 -58.68 23.12 14.77
N GLN A 158 -58.87 21.93 15.36
CA GLN A 158 -58.67 21.74 16.79
C GLN A 158 -57.21 21.39 17.13
N PRO A 159 -56.53 22.17 17.99
CA PRO A 159 -55.21 21.82 18.50
C PRO A 159 -55.29 20.69 19.54
N VAL A 160 -54.19 19.96 19.72
CA VAL A 160 -54.08 18.85 20.69
C VAL A 160 -52.93 19.13 21.66
N THR A 161 -53.18 18.90 22.95
CA THR A 161 -52.13 18.94 23.97
C THR A 161 -51.89 17.54 24.49
N LEU A 162 -50.64 17.10 24.41
CA LEU A 162 -50.18 15.79 24.82
C LEU A 162 -49.33 15.92 26.07
N THR A 163 -49.36 14.91 26.93
CA THR A 163 -48.49 14.81 28.10
C THR A 163 -47.69 13.51 27.98
N ILE A 164 -46.39 13.65 27.74
CA ILE A 164 -45.46 12.52 27.68
C ILE A 164 -44.94 12.27 29.10
N PRO A 165 -45.14 11.08 29.69
CA PRO A 165 -44.55 10.75 30.99
C PRO A 165 -43.01 10.87 30.96
N ALA A 166 -42.40 11.17 32.10
CA ALA A 166 -40.95 11.10 32.21
C ALA A 166 -40.46 9.68 31.89
N TRP A 167 -39.43 9.56 31.06
CA TRP A 167 -38.84 8.28 30.69
C TRP A 167 -37.68 7.88 31.62
N ILE A 168 -37.34 6.60 31.60
CA ILE A 168 -36.14 6.07 32.26
C ILE A 168 -34.91 6.71 31.62
N ASN A 169 -33.91 7.10 32.42
CA ASN A 169 -32.70 7.81 31.97
C ASN A 169 -32.99 9.16 31.30
N MET A 170 -34.06 9.85 31.71
CA MET A 170 -34.34 11.21 31.24
C MET A 170 -33.27 12.18 31.73
N GLU A 171 -32.63 12.89 30.81
CA GLU A 171 -31.55 13.82 31.11
C GLU A 171 -31.68 15.16 30.37
N PRO A 172 -31.03 16.22 30.87
CA PRO A 172 -30.99 17.48 30.13
C PRO A 172 -30.30 17.25 28.79
N GLY A 173 -30.78 17.86 27.71
CA GLY A 173 -30.28 17.68 26.35
C GLY A 173 -30.97 16.57 25.56
N ASP A 174 -31.71 15.69 26.22
CA ASP A 174 -32.59 14.73 25.55
C ASP A 174 -33.56 15.46 24.62
N LEU A 175 -33.84 14.83 23.50
CA LEU A 175 -34.62 15.38 22.42
C LEU A 175 -35.81 14.47 22.14
N LEU A 176 -36.97 14.90 22.62
CA LEU A 176 -38.25 14.27 22.35
C LEU A 176 -38.75 14.65 20.95
N THR A 177 -39.16 13.66 20.17
CA THR A 177 -39.89 13.86 18.92
C THR A 177 -41.22 13.12 18.99
N VAL A 178 -42.33 13.87 18.91
CA VAL A 178 -43.67 13.28 18.81
C VAL A 178 -44.02 13.08 17.35
N ALA A 179 -44.40 11.85 16.99
CA ALA A 179 -44.98 11.51 15.72
C ALA A 179 -46.51 11.63 15.79
N TRP A 180 -47.09 12.57 15.04
CA TRP A 180 -48.54 12.70 14.84
C TRP A 180 -48.85 12.30 13.39
N GLY A 181 -49.23 11.05 13.16
CA GLY A 181 -49.29 10.48 11.81
C GLY A 181 -47.94 10.62 11.10
N SER A 182 -47.92 11.37 10.01
CA SER A 182 -46.70 11.69 9.26
C SER A 182 -45.90 12.86 9.82
N TYR A 183 -46.53 13.73 10.62
CA TYR A 183 -45.87 14.91 11.14
C TYR A 183 -44.94 14.51 12.29
N ARG A 184 -43.77 15.15 12.35
CA ARG A 184 -42.77 14.95 13.40
C ARG A 184 -42.57 16.27 14.13
N HIS A 185 -43.18 16.39 15.29
CA HIS A 185 -43.03 17.54 16.16
C HIS A 185 -41.79 17.33 17.05
N ARG A 186 -40.68 17.96 16.67
CA ARG A 186 -39.44 17.93 17.46
C ARG A 186 -39.52 18.98 18.56
N CYS A 187 -39.53 18.53 19.81
CA CYS A 187 -39.53 19.42 20.96
C CYS A 187 -38.15 20.06 21.18
N PRO A 188 -38.08 21.20 21.90
CA PRO A 188 -36.81 21.71 22.41
C PRO A 188 -36.11 20.65 23.28
N PRO A 189 -34.76 20.63 23.32
CA PRO A 189 -34.05 19.75 24.22
C PRO A 189 -34.47 19.98 25.68
N ILE A 190 -34.54 18.90 26.45
CA ILE A 190 -34.85 18.93 27.89
C ILE A 190 -33.83 19.83 28.59
N LYS A 191 -34.31 20.73 29.45
CA LYS A 191 -33.45 21.69 30.16
C LYS A 191 -32.97 21.14 31.49
N ASP A 192 -31.94 21.77 32.03
CA ASP A 192 -31.47 21.48 33.39
C ASP A 192 -32.63 21.65 34.40
N GLY A 193 -32.84 20.64 35.24
CA GLY A 193 -33.90 20.63 36.26
C GLY A 193 -35.28 20.15 35.79
N GLU A 194 -35.46 19.84 34.50
CA GLU A 194 -36.65 19.18 33.95
C GLU A 194 -36.66 17.63 34.04
N PRO A 195 -35.51 16.91 34.17
CA PRO A 195 -35.51 15.45 34.35
C PRO A 195 -36.48 14.93 35.42
N GLY A 196 -37.14 13.81 35.11
CA GLY A 196 -38.12 13.16 35.98
C GLY A 196 -39.51 13.80 35.97
N ARG A 197 -39.74 14.85 35.17
CA ARG A 197 -41.06 15.50 35.02
C ARG A 197 -41.70 15.13 33.67
N PRO A 198 -43.03 14.97 33.60
CA PRO A 198 -43.73 14.83 32.33
C PRO A 198 -43.53 16.05 31.43
N VAL A 199 -43.41 15.82 30.12
CA VAL A 199 -43.26 16.86 29.10
C VAL A 199 -44.60 17.14 28.45
N THR A 200 -45.04 18.39 28.47
CA THR A 200 -46.26 18.84 27.78
C THR A 200 -45.91 19.27 26.36
N VAL A 201 -46.59 18.68 25.37
CA VAL A 201 -46.40 18.99 23.95
C VAL A 201 -47.68 19.59 23.40
N HIS A 202 -47.57 20.77 22.80
CA HIS A 202 -48.70 21.47 22.20
C HIS A 202 -48.62 21.37 20.69
N LEU A 203 -49.51 20.59 20.09
CA LEU A 203 -49.69 20.50 18.65
C LEU A 203 -50.75 21.51 18.22
N THR A 204 -50.34 22.46 17.39
CA THR A 204 -51.23 23.45 16.78
C THR A 204 -52.15 22.80 15.75
N ALA A 205 -53.23 23.49 15.36
CA ALA A 205 -54.11 23.00 14.30
C ALA A 205 -53.35 22.72 12.98
N ASP A 206 -52.31 23.51 12.68
CA ASP A 206 -51.47 23.31 11.50
C ASP A 206 -50.58 22.05 11.63
N ASP A 207 -50.08 21.75 12.83
CA ASP A 207 -49.34 20.50 13.11
C ASP A 207 -50.23 19.27 12.89
N ILE A 208 -51.47 19.32 13.41
CA ILE A 208 -52.47 18.27 13.23
C ILE A 208 -52.78 18.10 11.73
N ALA A 209 -52.98 19.21 11.02
CA ALA A 209 -53.29 19.21 9.59
C ALA A 209 -52.12 18.71 8.72
N GLN A 210 -50.87 18.89 9.16
CA GLN A 210 -49.69 18.32 8.51
C GLN A 210 -49.63 16.81 8.68
N GLY A 211 -50.01 16.29 9.86
CA GLY A 211 -49.89 14.86 10.15
C GLY A 211 -50.90 13.94 9.47
N GLY A 212 -51.98 14.51 8.93
CA GLY A 212 -52.92 13.79 8.07
C GLY A 212 -54.37 13.86 8.52
N ASP A 213 -55.19 13.02 7.88
CA ASP A 213 -56.63 12.93 8.03
C ASP A 213 -57.00 11.44 8.11
N GLY A 214 -58.09 11.09 8.81
CA GLY A 214 -58.49 9.72 9.11
C GLY A 214 -57.81 9.13 10.36
N ARG A 215 -57.76 7.80 10.47
CA ARG A 215 -57.11 7.09 11.57
C ARG A 215 -55.59 7.22 11.51
N LEU A 216 -55.00 7.96 12.45
CA LEU A 216 -53.57 8.20 12.55
C LEU A 216 -52.96 7.48 13.75
N ALA A 217 -51.74 6.97 13.59
CA ALA A 217 -50.91 6.55 14.71
C ALA A 217 -50.19 7.76 15.32
N VAL A 218 -50.17 7.84 16.64
CA VAL A 218 -49.49 8.84 17.44
C VAL A 218 -48.53 8.11 18.36
N THR A 219 -47.25 8.44 18.26
CA THR A 219 -46.19 7.84 19.08
C THR A 219 -45.11 8.89 19.33
N TYR A 220 -44.05 8.53 20.04
CA TYR A 220 -42.90 9.40 20.24
C TYR A 220 -41.61 8.58 20.35
N GLU A 221 -40.49 9.24 20.09
CA GLU A 221 -39.15 8.72 20.35
C GLU A 221 -38.33 9.78 21.09
N VAL A 222 -37.23 9.34 21.69
CA VAL A 222 -36.26 10.19 22.37
C VAL A 222 -34.86 9.85 21.85
N ARG A 223 -34.08 10.89 21.58
CA ARG A 223 -32.64 10.82 21.34
C ARG A 223 -31.91 11.55 22.45
N ASP A 224 -30.91 10.94 23.06
CA ASP A 224 -30.07 11.65 24.04
C ASP A 224 -28.99 12.51 23.36
N ARG A 225 -28.05 13.05 24.15
CA ARG A 225 -26.95 13.90 23.66
C ARG A 225 -25.91 13.17 22.81
N VAL A 226 -25.77 11.86 22.97
CA VAL A 226 -24.85 11.02 22.20
C VAL A 226 -25.59 10.18 21.15
N ASN A 227 -26.84 10.58 20.87
CA ASN A 227 -27.73 9.99 19.88
C ASN A 227 -28.15 8.54 20.15
N ASN A 228 -28.12 8.08 21.41
CA ASN A 228 -28.77 6.82 21.78
C ASN A 228 -30.27 6.93 21.50
N TRP A 229 -30.82 5.90 20.84
CA TRP A 229 -32.21 5.89 20.43
C TRP A 229 -33.07 5.10 21.41
N SER A 230 -34.17 5.70 21.87
CA SER A 230 -35.13 5.02 22.73
C SER A 230 -35.96 3.94 22.04
N LEU A 231 -35.85 3.80 20.72
CA LEU A 231 -36.89 3.23 19.84
C LEU A 231 -38.20 4.02 19.93
N TRP A 232 -39.25 3.55 19.25
CA TRP A 232 -40.57 4.17 19.32
C TRP A 232 -41.34 3.71 20.55
N ALA A 233 -42.11 4.62 21.15
CA ALA A 233 -43.11 4.23 22.13
C ALA A 233 -44.25 3.42 21.46
N PRO A 234 -44.97 2.57 22.21
CA PRO A 234 -46.15 1.90 21.68
C PRO A 234 -47.18 2.92 21.13
N PRO A 235 -47.67 2.74 19.88
CA PRO A 235 -48.50 3.74 19.23
C PRO A 235 -49.91 3.80 19.82
N HIS A 236 -50.44 5.02 19.96
CA HIS A 236 -51.85 5.31 20.17
C HIS A 236 -52.53 5.68 18.85
N TYR A 237 -53.82 5.37 18.69
CA TYR A 237 -54.55 5.72 17.46
C TYR A 237 -55.60 6.79 17.74
N VAL A 238 -55.74 7.73 16.81
CA VAL A 238 -56.71 8.84 16.85
C VAL A 238 -57.37 8.98 15.50
N GLU A 239 -58.67 9.30 15.48
CA GLU A 239 -59.36 9.69 14.26
C GLU A 239 -59.26 11.21 14.08
N VAL A 240 -58.78 11.69 12.93
CA VAL A 240 -58.68 13.13 12.63
C VAL A 240 -59.57 13.46 11.46
N GLU A 241 -60.31 14.57 11.55
CA GLU A 241 -61.11 15.11 10.45
C GLU A 241 -60.67 16.54 10.15
N LEU A 242 -60.18 16.81 8.94
CA LEU A 242 -59.74 18.16 8.53
C LEU A 242 -60.81 18.98 7.79
N GLY A 243 -61.97 18.38 7.47
CA GLY A 243 -63.15 19.04 6.86
C GLY A 243 -62.98 19.54 5.41
N ASN A 244 -64.08 19.58 4.63
CA ASN A 244 -64.14 20.09 3.24
C ASN A 244 -63.05 19.54 2.29
N ARG A 245 -62.66 18.27 2.46
CA ARG A 245 -61.66 17.59 1.63
C ARG A 245 -62.31 16.72 0.57
N LEU A 246 -61.67 16.67 -0.61
CA LEU A 246 -62.02 15.72 -1.67
C LEU A 246 -61.65 14.29 -1.21
N PRO A 247 -62.30 13.23 -1.72
CA PRO A 247 -61.95 11.84 -1.42
C PRO A 247 -60.46 11.54 -1.59
N ARG A 248 -59.88 10.71 -0.73
CA ARG A 248 -58.47 10.26 -0.80
C ARG A 248 -58.17 9.53 -2.12
N PRO A 249 -56.94 9.62 -2.67
CA PRO A 249 -56.58 8.83 -3.84
C PRO A 249 -56.55 7.33 -3.52
N LEU A 250 -56.77 6.51 -4.54
CA LEU A 250 -56.59 5.06 -4.49
C LEU A 250 -55.14 4.72 -4.80
N VAL A 251 -54.43 4.06 -3.89
CA VAL A 251 -53.13 3.44 -4.19
C VAL A 251 -53.42 2.00 -4.61
N ILE A 252 -53.25 1.69 -5.88
CA ILE A 252 -53.70 0.43 -6.49
C ILE A 252 -52.84 -0.75 -6.06
N ASP A 253 -51.55 -0.51 -5.86
CA ASP A 253 -50.57 -1.53 -5.46
C ASP A 253 -50.44 -1.68 -3.93
N ALA A 254 -51.30 -1.03 -3.15
CA ALA A 254 -51.44 -1.28 -1.72
C ALA A 254 -52.43 -2.43 -1.46
N ASP A 255 -52.12 -3.29 -0.50
CA ASP A 255 -53.02 -4.36 -0.07
C ASP A 255 -54.19 -3.83 0.79
N GLU A 256 -55.02 -4.74 1.29
CA GLU A 256 -56.20 -4.42 2.13
C GLU A 256 -55.84 -3.71 3.45
N TYR A 257 -54.57 -3.74 3.85
CA TYR A 257 -54.05 -3.11 5.06
C TYR A 257 -53.25 -1.82 4.75
N ASP A 258 -53.47 -1.21 3.58
CA ASP A 258 -52.74 -0.04 3.11
C ASP A 258 -51.21 -0.25 3.10
N THR A 259 -50.76 -1.48 2.84
CA THR A 259 -49.34 -1.82 2.76
C THR A 259 -48.89 -2.00 1.31
N VAL A 260 -47.86 -1.26 0.90
CA VAL A 260 -47.14 -1.45 -0.37
C VAL A 260 -45.93 -2.34 -0.11
N HIS A 261 -45.89 -3.48 -0.80
CA HIS A 261 -44.83 -4.49 -0.67
C HIS A 261 -43.81 -4.33 -1.80
N LEU A 262 -42.61 -3.86 -1.48
CA LEU A 262 -41.57 -3.52 -2.46
C LEU A 262 -41.10 -4.74 -3.29
N ASP A 263 -41.08 -5.92 -2.68
CA ASP A 263 -40.75 -7.19 -3.34
C ASP A 263 -41.79 -7.58 -4.41
N ARG A 264 -43.06 -7.22 -4.21
CA ARG A 264 -44.14 -7.46 -5.19
C ARG A 264 -44.09 -6.48 -6.37
N LEU A 265 -43.51 -5.30 -6.19
CA LEU A 265 -43.39 -4.29 -7.25
C LEU A 265 -42.37 -4.67 -8.33
N ASN A 266 -41.38 -5.52 -8.00
CA ASN A 266 -40.32 -5.96 -8.93
C ASN A 266 -39.69 -4.82 -9.75
N GLY A 267 -39.41 -3.69 -9.09
CA GLY A 267 -38.82 -2.49 -9.71
C GLY A 267 -39.78 -1.60 -10.50
N GLN A 268 -41.08 -1.92 -10.56
CA GLN A 268 -42.10 -1.11 -11.23
C GLN A 268 -42.62 0.03 -10.34
N ALA A 269 -43.13 1.08 -10.97
CA ALA A 269 -43.75 2.22 -10.31
C ALA A 269 -45.05 1.83 -9.58
N VAL A 270 -45.34 2.48 -8.45
CA VAL A 270 -46.63 2.38 -7.77
C VAL A 270 -47.67 3.20 -8.53
N GLN A 271 -48.81 2.59 -8.81
CA GLN A 271 -49.95 3.21 -9.46
C GLN A 271 -50.91 3.79 -8.43
N ALA A 272 -51.21 5.07 -8.59
CA ALA A 272 -52.29 5.74 -7.88
C ALA A 272 -53.38 6.19 -8.85
N ARG A 273 -54.63 6.25 -8.36
CA ARG A 273 -55.78 6.74 -9.11
C ARG A 273 -56.56 7.79 -8.32
N VAL A 274 -57.00 8.81 -9.03
CA VAL A 274 -58.01 9.77 -8.56
C VAL A 274 -59.26 9.55 -9.37
N GLU A 275 -60.30 8.97 -8.76
CA GLU A 275 -61.59 8.76 -9.42
C GLU A 275 -62.36 10.08 -9.50
N TYR A 276 -62.88 10.41 -10.68
CA TYR A 276 -63.64 11.64 -10.87
C TYR A 276 -64.85 11.43 -11.77
N THR A 277 -65.83 12.32 -11.60
CA THR A 277 -66.98 12.43 -12.48
C THR A 277 -67.15 13.87 -12.95
N LEU A 278 -67.65 14.03 -14.18
CA LEU A 278 -68.04 15.33 -14.74
C LEU A 278 -69.47 15.73 -14.33
N SER A 279 -70.27 14.77 -13.84
CA SER A 279 -71.69 14.91 -13.51
C SER A 279 -71.91 14.77 -12.02
N ALA A 280 -72.63 15.71 -11.42
CA ALA A 280 -73.03 15.61 -10.01
C ALA A 280 -73.95 14.43 -9.73
N ALA A 281 -74.70 13.95 -10.74
CA ALA A 281 -75.61 12.81 -10.59
C ALA A 281 -74.87 11.47 -10.50
N ASP A 282 -73.63 11.40 -10.96
CA ASP A 282 -72.81 10.18 -11.01
C ASP A 282 -71.76 10.12 -9.88
N LEU A 283 -71.89 10.98 -8.86
CA LEU A 283 -70.99 11.01 -7.71
C LEU A 283 -71.11 9.72 -6.89
N ARG A 284 -70.06 8.90 -6.93
CA ARG A 284 -69.82 7.77 -6.02
C ARG A 284 -69.01 8.24 -4.82
N GLU A 285 -69.09 7.49 -3.72
CA GLU A 285 -68.40 7.79 -2.45
C GLU A 285 -66.88 7.99 -2.60
N SER A 286 -66.24 7.27 -3.52
CA SER A 286 -64.80 7.37 -3.83
C SER A 286 -64.45 8.42 -4.89
N SER A 287 -65.43 9.01 -5.56
CA SER A 287 -65.23 9.88 -6.73
C SER A 287 -65.44 11.36 -6.42
N VAL A 288 -64.65 12.23 -7.05
CA VAL A 288 -64.79 13.68 -6.92
C VAL A 288 -65.42 14.30 -8.17
N ARG A 289 -66.24 15.34 -7.99
CA ARG A 289 -66.66 16.20 -9.11
C ARG A 289 -65.48 17.07 -9.56
N ILE A 290 -65.00 16.86 -10.77
CA ILE A 290 -63.95 17.66 -11.42
C ILE A 290 -64.49 18.15 -12.77
N GLU A 291 -64.16 19.37 -13.18
CA GLU A 291 -64.57 19.89 -14.49
C GLU A 291 -63.49 19.66 -15.56
N ARG A 292 -63.88 19.73 -16.84
CA ARG A 292 -62.90 19.81 -17.93
C ARG A 292 -62.00 21.02 -17.71
N ASP A 293 -60.72 20.86 -18.01
CA ASP A 293 -59.63 21.84 -17.81
C ASP A 293 -59.17 22.07 -16.36
N ASP A 294 -59.80 21.43 -15.37
CA ASP A 294 -59.23 21.39 -14.01
C ASP A 294 -57.84 20.70 -14.04
N LEU A 295 -56.89 21.24 -13.29
CA LEU A 295 -55.55 20.68 -13.11
C LEU A 295 -55.50 19.91 -11.80
N VAL A 296 -55.31 18.59 -11.88
CA VAL A 296 -55.14 17.72 -10.73
C VAL A 296 -53.66 17.47 -10.51
N THR A 297 -53.12 17.94 -9.39
CA THR A 297 -51.73 17.69 -9.00
C THR A 297 -51.72 16.63 -7.90
N PHE A 298 -51.15 15.46 -8.19
CA PHE A 298 -50.92 14.39 -7.25
C PHE A 298 -49.60 14.59 -6.52
N TYR A 299 -49.57 14.23 -5.25
CA TYR A 299 -48.44 14.34 -4.35
C TYR A 299 -48.20 13.00 -3.64
N TRP A 300 -46.93 12.64 -3.51
CA TRP A 300 -46.44 11.51 -2.76
C TRP A 300 -45.34 11.96 -1.80
N GLU A 301 -45.63 11.93 -0.51
CA GLU A 301 -44.72 12.33 0.56
C GLU A 301 -44.24 11.10 1.32
N GLY A 302 -42.98 10.72 1.15
CA GLY A 302 -42.39 9.56 1.83
C GLY A 302 -41.70 9.92 3.14
N TYR A 303 -41.60 8.96 4.04
CA TYR A 303 -40.82 9.01 5.27
C TYR A 303 -40.01 7.71 5.40
N THR A 304 -38.75 7.81 5.83
CA THR A 304 -37.92 6.62 6.10
C THR A 304 -38.46 5.84 7.30
N GLY A 305 -37.96 4.62 7.54
CA GLY A 305 -38.26 3.87 8.77
C GLY A 305 -37.87 4.62 10.07
N GLU A 306 -36.85 5.48 9.99
CA GLU A 306 -36.44 6.40 11.05
C GLU A 306 -37.31 7.67 11.13
N GLY A 307 -38.34 7.78 10.28
CA GLY A 307 -39.27 8.92 10.25
C GLY A 307 -38.73 10.20 9.59
N ALA A 308 -37.57 10.15 8.93
CA ALA A 308 -37.03 11.29 8.21
C ALA A 308 -37.86 11.58 6.93
N PRO A 309 -38.29 12.84 6.69
CA PRO A 309 -39.07 13.18 5.50
C PRO A 309 -38.22 13.04 4.23
N LEU A 310 -38.80 12.47 3.19
CA LEU A 310 -38.20 12.32 1.87
C LEU A 310 -38.69 13.42 0.89
N PRO A 311 -37.94 13.71 -0.18
CA PRO A 311 -38.38 14.66 -1.20
C PRO A 311 -39.76 14.28 -1.77
N VAL A 312 -40.66 15.27 -1.78
CA VAL A 312 -42.04 15.08 -2.27
C VAL A 312 -42.04 14.85 -3.77
N HIS A 313 -42.59 13.73 -4.21
CA HIS A 313 -42.86 13.49 -5.63
C HIS A 313 -44.22 14.09 -6.00
N ARG A 314 -44.30 14.72 -7.18
CA ARG A 314 -45.54 15.30 -7.69
C ARG A 314 -45.70 15.09 -9.19
N ASP A 315 -46.92 14.84 -9.63
CA ASP A 315 -47.30 14.71 -11.04
C ASP A 315 -48.63 15.46 -11.26
N ALA A 316 -48.74 16.25 -12.34
CA ALA A 316 -49.88 17.11 -12.60
C ALA A 316 -50.52 16.79 -13.95
N ARG A 317 -51.85 16.61 -13.95
CA ARG A 317 -52.62 16.23 -15.15
C ARG A 317 -53.87 17.08 -15.29
N LYS A 318 -54.15 17.53 -16.52
CA LYS A 318 -55.39 18.22 -16.86
C LYS A 318 -56.51 17.23 -17.16
N VAL A 319 -57.74 17.60 -16.83
CA VAL A 319 -58.92 16.80 -17.16
C VAL A 319 -59.40 17.09 -18.58
N GLU A 320 -59.21 16.12 -19.49
CA GLU A 320 -59.58 16.24 -20.92
C GLU A 320 -60.95 15.59 -21.25
N GLY A 321 -61.55 14.86 -20.31
CA GLY A 321 -62.96 14.47 -20.35
C GLY A 321 -63.31 13.11 -20.99
N GLN A 322 -62.39 12.14 -21.03
CA GLN A 322 -62.66 10.81 -21.59
C GLN A 322 -62.50 9.60 -20.64
N VAL A 323 -62.17 9.78 -19.35
CA VAL A 323 -62.00 8.63 -18.42
C VAL A 323 -62.41 8.99 -17.00
N GLY A 324 -63.21 8.18 -16.29
CA GLY A 324 -63.67 8.43 -14.91
C GLY A 324 -62.60 8.34 -13.80
N PHE A 325 -61.32 8.33 -14.16
CA PHE A 325 -60.21 8.44 -13.22
C PHE A 325 -58.97 9.02 -13.90
N LEU A 326 -58.10 9.66 -13.12
CA LEU A 326 -56.72 9.98 -13.52
C LEU A 326 -55.79 8.97 -12.89
N ARG A 327 -54.84 8.45 -13.67
CA ARG A 327 -53.77 7.56 -13.18
C ARG A 327 -52.50 8.38 -12.96
N PHE A 328 -51.78 8.10 -11.89
CA PHE A 328 -50.48 8.67 -11.58
C PHE A 328 -49.51 7.53 -11.28
N ASP A 329 -48.29 7.60 -11.81
CA ASP A 329 -47.24 6.61 -11.55
C ASP A 329 -46.19 7.25 -10.63
N VAL A 330 -45.97 6.64 -9.46
CA VAL A 330 -44.93 7.03 -8.51
C VAL A 330 -43.71 6.13 -8.77
N PRO A 331 -42.59 6.70 -9.25
CA PRO A 331 -41.40 5.92 -9.59
C PRO A 331 -40.96 4.98 -8.47
N PHE A 332 -40.54 3.75 -8.82
CA PHE A 332 -40.10 2.75 -7.85
C PHE A 332 -39.02 3.29 -6.90
N ASP A 333 -38.15 4.17 -7.39
CA ASP A 333 -37.08 4.74 -6.60
C ASP A 333 -37.52 5.69 -5.50
N VAL A 334 -38.54 6.49 -5.78
CA VAL A 334 -39.23 7.34 -4.80
C VAL A 334 -39.88 6.51 -3.71
N VAL A 335 -40.58 5.43 -4.10
CA VAL A 335 -41.28 4.55 -3.14
C VAL A 335 -40.29 3.78 -2.27
N ALA A 336 -39.26 3.20 -2.89
CA ALA A 336 -38.28 2.38 -2.19
C ALA A 336 -37.34 3.17 -1.26
N ALA A 337 -37.23 4.49 -1.43
CA ALA A 337 -36.55 5.36 -0.46
C ALA A 337 -37.28 5.40 0.89
N ALA A 338 -38.59 5.15 0.91
CA ALA A 338 -39.42 5.08 2.11
C ALA A 338 -39.50 3.66 2.71
N ALA A 339 -38.61 2.75 2.33
CA ALA A 339 -38.62 1.37 2.83
C ALA A 339 -38.61 1.31 4.36
N GLN A 340 -39.42 0.40 4.91
CA GLN A 340 -39.69 0.26 6.35
C GLN A 340 -40.34 1.49 7.00
N GLY A 341 -40.65 2.52 6.23
CA GLY A 341 -41.35 3.72 6.67
C GLY A 341 -42.77 3.79 6.13
N THR A 342 -43.21 5.00 5.83
CA THR A 342 -44.57 5.30 5.39
C THR A 342 -44.56 6.30 4.24
N ALA A 343 -45.65 6.36 3.48
CA ALA A 343 -45.86 7.43 2.52
C ALA A 343 -47.30 7.93 2.56
N MET A 344 -47.50 9.19 2.21
CA MET A 344 -48.80 9.81 2.06
C MET A 344 -49.07 10.14 0.60
N ALA A 345 -50.17 9.63 0.06
CA ALA A 345 -50.69 9.98 -1.25
C ALA A 345 -51.87 10.97 -1.10
N TYR A 346 -51.82 12.09 -1.81
CA TYR A 346 -52.92 13.05 -1.86
C TYR A 346 -52.90 13.86 -3.16
N TYR A 347 -53.93 14.66 -3.42
CA TYR A 347 -53.98 15.51 -4.61
C TYR A 347 -54.68 16.83 -4.34
N HIS A 348 -54.31 17.84 -5.13
CA HIS A 348 -55.00 19.12 -5.21
C HIS A 348 -55.67 19.26 -6.57
N VAL A 349 -56.84 19.90 -6.59
CA VAL A 349 -57.57 20.25 -7.82
C VAL A 349 -57.61 21.76 -7.92
N LEU A 350 -56.89 22.30 -8.90
CA LEU A 350 -56.99 23.69 -9.28
C LEU A 350 -58.06 23.82 -10.38
N PRO A 351 -59.17 24.54 -10.14
CA PRO A 351 -60.22 24.67 -11.13
C PRO A 351 -59.72 25.32 -12.43
N GLY A 352 -60.16 24.83 -13.59
CA GLY A 352 -59.85 25.42 -14.90
C GLY A 352 -60.56 26.76 -15.14
N LYS A 353 -61.61 27.03 -14.36
CA LYS A 353 -62.34 28.30 -14.29
C LYS A 353 -62.00 29.02 -12.97
N ALA A 354 -62.44 30.28 -12.82
CA ALA A 354 -62.23 31.02 -11.57
C ALA A 354 -62.81 30.26 -10.36
N GLY A 355 -61.93 29.89 -9.42
CA GLY A 355 -62.27 29.13 -8.22
C GLY A 355 -61.01 28.90 -7.36
N GLY A 356 -61.21 28.58 -6.07
CA GLY A 356 -60.12 28.24 -5.16
C GLY A 356 -59.60 26.81 -5.34
N GLU A 357 -58.34 26.58 -4.99
CA GLU A 357 -57.76 25.23 -4.91
C GLU A 357 -58.57 24.36 -3.94
N ARG A 358 -58.95 23.16 -4.38
CA ARG A 358 -59.60 22.13 -3.55
C ARG A 358 -58.57 21.05 -3.22
N ARG A 359 -58.56 20.55 -1.98
CA ARG A 359 -57.56 19.57 -1.53
C ARG A 359 -58.22 18.26 -1.14
N SER A 360 -57.57 17.14 -1.43
CA SER A 360 -58.04 15.83 -0.99
C SER A 360 -57.71 15.55 0.47
N SER A 361 -58.38 14.54 1.03
CA SER A 361 -57.91 13.77 2.18
C SER A 361 -56.65 13.00 1.77
N ARG A 362 -55.83 12.63 2.75
CA ARG A 362 -54.56 11.93 2.50
C ARG A 362 -54.76 10.43 2.72
N ARG A 363 -54.11 9.60 1.91
CA ARG A 363 -54.01 8.16 2.14
C ARG A 363 -52.62 7.83 2.63
N THR A 364 -52.51 7.34 3.85
CA THR A 364 -51.26 6.83 4.39
C THR A 364 -51.10 5.38 3.97
N VAL A 365 -49.93 5.02 3.46
CA VAL A 365 -49.54 3.65 3.17
C VAL A 365 -48.26 3.30 3.90
N ARG A 366 -48.15 2.06 4.37
CA ARG A 366 -46.91 1.51 4.93
C ARG A 366 -46.07 0.91 3.81
N ILE A 367 -44.76 1.15 3.82
CA ILE A 367 -43.86 0.61 2.80
C ILE A 367 -43.05 -0.53 3.43
N VAL A 368 -43.33 -1.76 3.01
CA VAL A 368 -42.70 -2.97 3.55
C VAL A 368 -41.81 -3.61 2.50
N GLY A 369 -40.64 -4.05 2.93
CA GLY A 369 -39.60 -4.63 2.08
C GLY A 369 -38.23 -4.05 2.41
N GLN A 370 -37.18 -4.66 1.89
CA GLN A 370 -35.83 -4.17 2.08
C GLN A 370 -35.58 -2.91 1.23
N SER A 371 -34.88 -1.93 1.80
CA SER A 371 -34.47 -0.69 1.14
C SER A 371 -33.72 -0.95 -0.17
N VAL A 372 -33.62 0.07 -1.01
CA VAL A 372 -32.67 0.01 -2.14
C VAL A 372 -31.27 -0.12 -1.57
N ARG A 373 -30.78 -1.36 -1.54
CA ARG A 373 -29.39 -1.66 -1.26
C ARG A 373 -28.57 -1.08 -2.40
N LEU A 374 -27.70 -0.13 -2.04
CA LEU A 374 -26.60 0.23 -2.91
C LEU A 374 -25.72 -1.02 -3.05
N VAL A 375 -25.39 -1.38 -4.29
CA VAL A 375 -24.59 -2.58 -4.57
C VAL A 375 -23.24 -2.43 -3.86
N ALA A 376 -22.74 -3.52 -3.27
CA ALA A 376 -21.42 -3.52 -2.65
C ALA A 376 -20.36 -3.04 -3.65
N PRO A 377 -19.30 -2.35 -3.20
CA PRO A 377 -18.16 -2.07 -4.06
C PRO A 377 -17.45 -3.38 -4.43
N ASP A 378 -16.67 -3.36 -5.51
CA ASP A 378 -15.80 -4.47 -5.91
C ASP A 378 -14.32 -4.12 -5.67
N ILE A 379 -13.47 -5.11 -5.42
CA ILE A 379 -12.01 -4.95 -5.51
C ILE A 379 -11.55 -5.64 -6.78
N LEU A 380 -11.01 -4.88 -7.73
CA LEU A 380 -10.70 -5.41 -9.07
C LEU A 380 -9.62 -6.51 -9.05
N GLU A 381 -8.70 -6.41 -8.11
CA GLU A 381 -7.58 -7.33 -7.95
C GLU A 381 -7.95 -8.55 -7.08
N ALA A 382 -9.12 -8.53 -6.42
CA ALA A 382 -9.60 -9.67 -5.65
C ALA A 382 -10.24 -10.73 -6.57
N LYS A 383 -9.86 -12.00 -6.37
CA LYS A 383 -10.40 -13.15 -7.13
C LYS A 383 -11.20 -14.03 -6.17
N SER A 384 -12.47 -14.25 -6.49
CA SER A 384 -13.39 -15.06 -5.68
C SER A 384 -13.45 -14.64 -4.19
N GLY A 385 -13.46 -13.32 -3.94
CA GLY A 385 -13.50 -12.77 -2.57
C GLY A 385 -12.18 -12.85 -1.80
N MET A 386 -11.08 -13.23 -2.46
CA MET A 386 -9.74 -13.26 -1.87
C MET A 386 -8.85 -12.21 -2.53
N LEU A 387 -8.13 -11.44 -1.72
CA LEU A 387 -7.11 -10.50 -2.18
C LEU A 387 -5.73 -11.00 -1.73
N ASP A 388 -4.79 -11.09 -2.66
CA ASP A 388 -3.40 -11.47 -2.36
C ASP A 388 -2.53 -10.20 -2.23
N PRO A 389 -1.93 -9.92 -1.06
CA PRO A 389 -1.07 -8.76 -0.89
C PRO A 389 0.09 -8.67 -1.89
N VAL A 390 0.56 -9.80 -2.44
CA VAL A 390 1.68 -9.85 -3.39
C VAL A 390 1.29 -9.36 -4.78
N ASP A 391 0.00 -9.44 -5.13
CA ASP A 391 -0.53 -9.00 -6.43
C ASP A 391 -0.77 -7.47 -6.46
N VAL A 392 -0.82 -6.81 -5.29
CA VAL A 392 -1.17 -5.38 -5.14
C VAL A 392 -0.12 -4.56 -4.36
N PRO A 393 1.18 -4.63 -4.72
CA PRO A 393 2.23 -3.90 -4.01
C PRO A 393 2.05 -2.37 -4.06
N ASN A 394 1.34 -1.87 -5.09
CA ASN A 394 1.04 -0.44 -5.27
C ASN A 394 -0.37 -0.04 -4.81
N GLY A 395 -1.10 -0.94 -4.16
CA GLY A 395 -2.49 -0.74 -3.72
C GLY A 395 -3.52 -1.49 -4.57
N ALA A 396 -4.72 -1.62 -4.01
CA ALA A 396 -5.86 -2.26 -4.66
C ALA A 396 -6.95 -1.23 -5.00
N THR A 397 -7.63 -1.46 -6.12
CA THR A 397 -8.67 -0.58 -6.65
C THR A 397 -10.03 -1.02 -6.14
N VAL A 398 -10.63 -0.20 -5.29
CA VAL A 398 -12.02 -0.37 -4.84
C VAL A 398 -12.94 0.41 -5.78
N ARG A 399 -13.76 -0.31 -6.54
CA ARG A 399 -14.68 0.25 -7.53
C ARG A 399 -16.10 0.32 -6.98
N VAL A 400 -16.62 1.54 -6.85
CA VAL A 400 -18.03 1.79 -6.55
C VAL A 400 -18.83 1.79 -7.86
N PRO A 401 -19.84 0.90 -8.03
CA PRO A 401 -20.65 0.89 -9.24
C PRO A 401 -21.55 2.15 -9.34
N PRO A 402 -21.95 2.56 -10.56
CA PRO A 402 -22.90 3.66 -10.71
C PRO A 402 -24.25 3.26 -10.07
N TYR A 403 -24.82 4.14 -9.28
CA TYR A 403 -26.14 3.95 -8.69
C TYR A 403 -27.20 4.78 -9.42
N ARG A 404 -28.44 4.28 -9.40
CA ARG A 404 -29.54 4.76 -10.26
C ARG A 404 -29.90 6.24 -10.13
N PHE A 405 -29.59 6.87 -8.98
CA PHE A 405 -29.86 8.29 -8.69
C PHE A 405 -28.57 9.12 -8.57
N MET A 406 -27.45 8.64 -9.11
CA MET A 406 -26.16 9.33 -9.09
C MET A 406 -26.25 10.69 -9.77
N GLN A 407 -25.87 11.74 -9.05
CA GLN A 407 -25.90 13.13 -9.52
C GLN A 407 -24.60 13.86 -9.24
N ALA A 408 -24.36 14.92 -10.03
CA ALA A 408 -23.20 15.78 -9.83
C ALA A 408 -23.36 16.58 -8.52
N GLY A 409 -22.42 16.41 -7.60
CA GLY A 409 -22.46 17.01 -6.27
C GLY A 409 -22.63 16.00 -5.14
N ASP A 410 -23.05 14.77 -5.44
CA ASP A 410 -23.13 13.70 -4.44
C ASP A 410 -21.75 13.42 -3.83
N THR A 411 -21.69 13.11 -2.54
CA THR A 411 -20.45 12.72 -1.86
C THR A 411 -20.48 11.22 -1.56
N LEU A 412 -19.44 10.51 -2.00
CA LEU A 412 -19.19 9.10 -1.70
C LEU A 412 -18.15 9.01 -0.59
N ALA A 413 -18.51 8.43 0.56
CA ALA A 413 -17.58 8.13 1.64
C ALA A 413 -17.33 6.62 1.68
N LEU A 414 -16.14 6.19 1.25
CA LEU A 414 -15.69 4.81 1.29
C LEU A 414 -15.05 4.49 2.63
N THR A 415 -15.44 3.36 3.21
CA THR A 415 -14.79 2.75 4.37
C THR A 415 -14.22 1.40 3.97
N PHE A 416 -12.92 1.23 4.13
CA PHE A 416 -12.23 -0.04 4.11
C PHE A 416 -11.87 -0.41 5.54
N ASP A 417 -12.61 -1.34 6.12
CA ASP A 417 -12.47 -1.76 7.52
C ASP A 417 -11.74 -3.10 7.59
N GLY A 418 -10.42 -3.04 7.66
CA GLY A 418 -9.56 -4.21 7.75
C GLY A 418 -9.32 -4.67 9.19
N THR A 419 -9.16 -5.97 9.38
CA THR A 419 -8.71 -6.58 10.64
C THR A 419 -7.59 -7.57 10.31
N ASP A 420 -6.41 -7.39 10.91
CA ASP A 420 -5.28 -8.28 10.70
C ASP A 420 -5.46 -9.62 11.45
N VAL A 421 -4.47 -10.52 11.31
CA VAL A 421 -4.52 -11.86 11.94
C VAL A 421 -4.54 -11.81 13.47
N ASN A 422 -4.09 -10.72 14.09
CA ASN A 422 -4.09 -10.54 15.55
C ASN A 422 -5.36 -9.85 16.05
N GLY A 423 -6.26 -9.44 15.16
CA GLY A 423 -7.45 -8.68 15.50
C GLY A 423 -7.22 -7.17 15.61
N ASP A 424 -6.09 -6.66 15.11
CA ASP A 424 -5.82 -5.22 15.08
C ASP A 424 -6.44 -4.58 13.83
N PRO A 425 -7.11 -3.42 13.96
CA PRO A 425 -7.77 -2.78 12.85
C PRO A 425 -6.76 -2.10 11.91
N VAL A 426 -6.94 -2.28 10.61
CA VAL A 426 -6.26 -1.53 9.56
C VAL A 426 -7.34 -0.89 8.69
N VAL A 427 -7.71 0.33 9.05
CA VAL A 427 -8.82 1.05 8.43
C VAL A 427 -8.33 2.10 7.44
N ASP A 428 -9.09 2.32 6.38
CA ASP A 428 -8.90 3.40 5.43
C ASP A 428 -10.23 4.10 5.14
N TYR A 429 -10.25 5.42 5.30
CA TYR A 429 -11.43 6.25 5.09
C TYR A 429 -11.13 7.24 3.98
N GLN A 430 -11.92 7.18 2.90
CA GLN A 430 -11.76 8.06 1.75
C GLN A 430 -13.09 8.69 1.40
N SER A 431 -13.07 9.94 0.93
CA SER A 431 -14.27 10.65 0.48
C SER A 431 -14.03 11.27 -0.88
N ARG A 432 -15.04 11.23 -1.75
CA ARG A 432 -14.96 11.76 -3.10
C ARG A 432 -16.31 12.29 -3.58
N GLN A 433 -16.29 13.49 -4.16
CA GLN A 433 -17.47 14.07 -4.80
C GLN A 433 -17.66 13.54 -6.23
N VAL A 434 -18.91 13.31 -6.61
CA VAL A 434 -19.33 12.94 -7.96
C VAL A 434 -19.37 14.19 -8.82
N SER A 435 -18.50 14.26 -9.82
CA SER A 435 -18.54 15.33 -10.83
C SER A 435 -19.56 15.02 -11.94
N ALA A 436 -19.96 16.04 -12.72
CA ALA A 436 -20.87 15.85 -13.86
C ALA A 436 -20.38 14.79 -14.87
N ALA A 437 -19.06 14.65 -15.05
CA ALA A 437 -18.47 13.67 -15.97
C ALA A 437 -18.50 12.22 -15.43
N MET A 438 -18.72 12.04 -14.13
CA MET A 438 -18.77 10.75 -13.42
C MET A 438 -20.20 10.20 -13.32
N VAL A 439 -21.22 11.02 -13.55
CA VAL A 439 -22.62 10.58 -13.49
C VAL A 439 -22.86 9.40 -14.43
N GLY A 440 -23.42 8.31 -13.88
CA GLY A 440 -23.68 7.06 -14.61
C GLY A 440 -22.44 6.19 -14.85
N LYS A 441 -21.28 6.51 -14.27
CA LYS A 441 -20.04 5.73 -14.40
C LYS A 441 -19.55 5.23 -13.03
N PRO A 442 -18.79 4.13 -12.99
CA PRO A 442 -18.15 3.68 -11.75
C PRO A 442 -17.13 4.70 -11.22
N VAL A 443 -16.96 4.72 -9.90
CA VAL A 443 -16.02 5.60 -9.19
C VAL A 443 -15.00 4.75 -8.43
N ASP A 444 -13.72 4.95 -8.73
CA ASP A 444 -12.63 4.18 -8.14
C ASP A 444 -11.94 4.91 -6.98
N PHE A 445 -11.59 4.15 -5.95
CA PHE A 445 -10.74 4.52 -4.82
C PHE A 445 -9.55 3.57 -4.79
N VAL A 446 -8.42 4.00 -4.21
CA VAL A 446 -7.21 3.18 -4.11
C VAL A 446 -6.84 2.99 -2.65
N VAL A 447 -6.86 1.75 -2.17
CA VAL A 447 -6.38 1.40 -0.84
C VAL A 447 -4.90 1.05 -0.95
N GLU A 448 -4.06 1.70 -0.15
CA GLU A 448 -2.60 1.59 -0.25
C GLU A 448 -2.09 0.15 -0.03
N GLY A 449 -1.09 -0.25 -0.82
CA GLY A 449 -0.52 -1.60 -0.77
C GLY A 449 0.04 -1.97 0.60
N ALA A 450 0.62 -1.00 1.31
CA ALA A 450 1.13 -1.19 2.67
C ALA A 450 0.02 -1.55 3.67
N LYS A 451 -1.16 -0.93 3.57
CA LYS A 451 -2.32 -1.26 4.43
C LYS A 451 -2.82 -2.68 4.16
N ILE A 452 -2.86 -3.07 2.88
CA ILE A 452 -3.26 -4.43 2.47
C ILE A 452 -2.22 -5.47 2.94
N ALA A 453 -0.93 -5.14 2.85
CA ALA A 453 0.15 -6.00 3.32
C ALA A 453 0.10 -6.25 4.84
N ARG A 454 -0.27 -5.23 5.63
CA ARG A 454 -0.48 -5.38 7.08
C ARG A 454 -1.62 -6.32 7.44
N LEU A 455 -2.64 -6.40 6.60
CA LEU A 455 -3.79 -7.30 6.78
C LEU A 455 -3.48 -8.75 6.42
N ASN A 456 -2.19 -9.13 6.35
CA ASN A 456 -1.76 -10.47 6.04
C ASN A 456 -2.51 -11.54 6.86
N ARG A 457 -3.19 -12.49 6.19
CA ARG A 457 -4.05 -13.53 6.81
C ARG A 457 -5.25 -12.98 7.61
N GLY A 458 -5.55 -11.70 7.46
CA GLY A 458 -6.68 -11.02 8.04
C GLY A 458 -7.88 -10.98 7.08
N SER A 459 -8.78 -10.03 7.32
CA SER A 459 -9.96 -9.80 6.50
C SER A 459 -10.27 -8.32 6.37
N ALA A 460 -11.10 -7.96 5.41
CA ALA A 460 -11.61 -6.61 5.28
C ALA A 460 -13.11 -6.62 4.97
N LYS A 461 -13.82 -5.62 5.53
CA LYS A 461 -15.19 -5.26 5.20
C LYS A 461 -15.16 -3.93 4.48
N VAL A 462 -15.69 -3.88 3.26
CA VAL A 462 -15.63 -2.68 2.42
C VAL A 462 -17.04 -2.23 2.07
N TYR A 463 -17.36 -0.97 2.35
CA TYR A 463 -18.67 -0.39 2.05
C TYR A 463 -18.53 1.12 1.83
N TYR A 464 -19.55 1.73 1.22
CA TYR A 464 -19.59 3.18 1.04
C TYR A 464 -20.94 3.77 1.45
N ASN A 465 -20.93 5.05 1.78
CA ASN A 465 -22.12 5.87 2.03
C ASN A 465 -22.25 6.93 0.92
N VAL A 466 -23.49 7.24 0.53
CA VAL A 466 -23.82 8.32 -0.39
C VAL A 466 -24.54 9.42 0.35
N THR A 467 -24.00 10.64 0.31
CA THR A 467 -24.71 11.87 0.68
C THR A 467 -25.14 12.58 -0.59
N ALA A 468 -26.46 12.63 -0.84
CA ALA A 468 -27.00 13.25 -2.05
C ALA A 468 -27.13 14.77 -1.90
N PHE A 469 -26.84 15.52 -2.97
CA PHE A 469 -26.99 16.98 -2.99
C PHE A 469 -27.87 17.42 -4.17
N GLU A 470 -28.69 18.44 -3.95
CA GLU A 470 -29.45 19.11 -5.00
C GLU A 470 -29.03 20.58 -5.13
N ARG A 471 -29.35 21.21 -6.26
CA ARG A 471 -29.18 22.66 -6.41
C ARG A 471 -30.52 23.35 -6.24
N ASP A 472 -30.57 24.31 -5.33
CA ASP A 472 -31.74 25.18 -5.20
C ASP A 472 -31.94 26.05 -6.45
N ALA A 473 -33.06 26.78 -6.50
CA ALA A 473 -33.38 27.69 -7.61
C ALA A 473 -32.35 28.81 -7.83
N ARG A 474 -31.39 29.00 -6.91
CA ARG A 474 -30.28 29.96 -6.98
C ARG A 474 -28.93 29.29 -7.27
N GLY A 475 -28.92 27.99 -7.54
CA GLY A 475 -27.73 27.21 -7.87
C GLY A 475 -26.88 26.77 -6.66
N ARG A 476 -27.34 27.01 -5.43
CA ARG A 476 -26.64 26.60 -4.21
C ARG A 476 -26.86 25.11 -3.97
N LEU A 477 -25.77 24.37 -3.68
CA LEU A 477 -25.86 22.97 -3.25
C LEU A 477 -26.52 22.91 -1.86
N THR A 478 -27.67 22.25 -1.77
CA THR A 478 -28.36 21.89 -0.54
C THR A 478 -28.34 20.37 -0.39
N PRO A 479 -28.05 19.81 0.79
CA PRO A 479 -28.17 18.37 1.01
C PRO A 479 -29.61 17.95 0.67
N ARG A 480 -29.76 17.03 -0.27
CA ARG A 480 -31.04 16.35 -0.48
C ARG A 480 -31.15 15.41 0.69
N LEU A 481 -32.05 15.68 1.64
CA LEU A 481 -32.13 14.91 2.89
C LEU A 481 -32.54 13.46 2.60
N VAL A 482 -31.55 12.65 2.24
CA VAL A 482 -31.57 11.20 2.28
C VAL A 482 -30.47 10.89 3.27
N ALA A 483 -30.85 10.55 4.51
CA ALA A 483 -29.91 10.05 5.50
C ALA A 483 -29.05 8.95 4.84
N GLY A 484 -27.73 9.05 5.01
CA GLY A 484 -26.72 8.39 4.18
C GLY A 484 -27.09 6.98 3.72
N LEU A 485 -27.36 6.83 2.42
CA LEU A 485 -27.61 5.51 1.86
C LEU A 485 -26.31 4.73 1.90
N ARG A 486 -26.31 3.60 2.61
CA ARG A 486 -25.17 2.70 2.76
C ARG A 486 -25.25 1.55 1.76
N SER A 487 -24.11 1.15 1.22
CA SER A 487 -23.99 -0.06 0.39
C SER A 487 -24.07 -1.35 1.19
N ASP A 488 -24.37 -2.43 0.47
CA ASP A 488 -24.00 -3.76 0.92
C ASP A 488 -22.49 -3.80 1.21
N THR A 489 -22.11 -4.68 2.14
CA THR A 489 -20.71 -4.83 2.54
C THR A 489 -20.05 -5.92 1.70
N LEU A 490 -18.98 -5.56 1.00
CA LEU A 490 -18.07 -6.55 0.41
C LEU A 490 -17.21 -7.14 1.53
N HIS A 491 -17.21 -8.46 1.65
CA HIS A 491 -16.32 -9.18 2.54
C HIS A 491 -15.16 -9.75 1.72
N VAL A 492 -13.93 -9.40 2.10
CA VAL A 492 -12.72 -9.86 1.43
C VAL A 492 -11.82 -10.55 2.44
N GLN A 493 -11.36 -11.75 2.08
CA GLN A 493 -10.32 -12.46 2.83
C GLN A 493 -8.95 -12.04 2.28
N ILE A 494 -8.02 -11.69 3.16
CA ILE A 494 -6.66 -11.35 2.76
C ILE A 494 -5.81 -12.61 2.88
N ARG A 495 -5.22 -13.05 1.75
CA ARG A 495 -4.38 -14.26 1.75
C ARG A 495 -3.14 -14.04 2.62
N ASN A 496 -2.46 -15.15 2.94
CA ASN A 496 -1.09 -15.01 3.41
C ASN A 496 -0.28 -14.33 2.31
N ALA A 497 0.42 -13.25 2.61
CA ALA A 497 1.48 -12.70 1.81
C ALA A 497 2.44 -13.86 1.54
N SER A 498 2.35 -14.40 0.33
CA SER A 498 3.10 -15.57 -0.08
C SER A 498 4.58 -15.17 -0.01
N GLN A 499 5.39 -15.86 0.79
CA GLN A 499 6.80 -15.51 0.91
C GLN A 499 7.45 -15.66 -0.47
N ARG A 500 7.92 -14.56 -1.04
CA ARG A 500 8.66 -14.58 -2.30
C ARG A 500 9.98 -15.33 -2.06
N LEU A 501 10.11 -16.50 -2.66
CA LEU A 501 11.29 -17.35 -2.55
C LEU A 501 12.36 -16.89 -3.55
N ALA A 502 13.63 -17.13 -3.21
CA ALA A 502 14.74 -16.83 -4.12
C ALA A 502 14.58 -17.58 -5.45
N MET A 503 15.06 -16.99 -6.55
CA MET A 503 15.06 -17.68 -7.84
C MET A 503 15.84 -19.00 -7.78
N PRO A 504 15.46 -20.02 -8.55
CA PRO A 504 16.26 -21.23 -8.67
C PRO A 504 17.60 -20.94 -9.37
N THR A 505 18.53 -21.89 -9.30
CA THR A 505 19.78 -21.89 -10.09
C THR A 505 19.81 -23.09 -11.02
N VAL A 506 20.50 -22.97 -12.16
CA VAL A 506 20.81 -24.11 -13.05
C VAL A 506 22.31 -24.32 -13.01
N GLU A 507 22.76 -25.49 -12.54
CA GLU A 507 24.17 -25.72 -12.21
C GLU A 507 25.09 -25.63 -13.45
N GLU A 508 24.58 -26.03 -14.62
CA GLU A 508 25.26 -26.01 -15.91
C GLU A 508 25.22 -24.63 -16.60
N ALA A 509 24.39 -23.69 -16.12
CA ALA A 509 24.28 -22.36 -16.71
C ALA A 509 25.42 -21.44 -16.27
N ARG A 510 25.86 -20.55 -17.17
CA ARG A 510 26.92 -19.56 -16.94
C ARG A 510 26.54 -18.23 -17.60
N GLY A 511 26.60 -17.13 -16.83
CA GLY A 511 26.36 -15.78 -17.34
C GLY A 511 25.00 -15.56 -17.99
N GLY A 512 23.93 -16.19 -17.46
CA GLY A 512 22.57 -16.10 -18.01
C GLY A 512 22.31 -17.00 -19.23
N TRP A 513 23.27 -17.86 -19.60
CA TRP A 513 23.14 -18.79 -20.73
C TRP A 513 23.31 -20.24 -20.28
N LEU A 514 22.56 -21.13 -20.91
CA LEU A 514 22.74 -22.58 -20.79
C LEU A 514 23.16 -23.14 -22.14
N ASP A 515 24.38 -23.67 -22.20
CA ASP A 515 24.92 -24.34 -23.37
C ASP A 515 24.45 -25.81 -23.38
N PRO A 516 23.69 -26.27 -24.40
CA PRO A 516 23.22 -27.64 -24.47
C PRO A 516 24.34 -28.70 -24.50
N ASP A 517 25.56 -28.34 -24.90
CA ASP A 517 26.71 -29.25 -24.90
C ASP A 517 27.25 -29.51 -23.49
N LEU A 518 27.01 -28.58 -22.55
CA LEU A 518 27.38 -28.72 -21.14
C LEU A 518 26.34 -29.51 -20.33
N VAL A 519 25.16 -29.76 -20.91
CA VAL A 519 24.11 -30.55 -20.27
C VAL A 519 24.39 -32.04 -20.44
N PRO A 520 24.59 -32.80 -19.34
CA PRO A 520 24.89 -34.21 -19.45
C PRO A 520 23.71 -35.02 -20.02
N ASP A 521 24.04 -36.03 -20.83
CA ASP A 521 23.09 -36.97 -21.43
C ASP A 521 23.33 -38.36 -20.80
N PRO A 522 22.32 -39.03 -20.22
CA PRO A 522 20.88 -38.75 -20.28
C PRO A 522 20.31 -37.95 -19.09
N THR A 523 21.12 -37.51 -18.13
CA THR A 523 20.60 -36.95 -16.87
C THR A 523 19.86 -35.62 -17.05
N GLY A 524 20.24 -34.79 -18.02
CA GLY A 524 19.63 -33.49 -18.24
C GLY A 524 20.23 -32.37 -17.39
N ALA A 525 19.58 -31.20 -17.37
CA ALA A 525 20.04 -30.02 -16.65
C ALA A 525 19.59 -30.05 -15.19
N THR A 526 20.45 -29.61 -14.29
CA THR A 526 20.22 -29.67 -12.84
C THR A 526 19.70 -28.33 -12.33
N VAL A 527 18.41 -28.28 -11.96
CA VAL A 527 17.84 -27.11 -11.27
C VAL A 527 18.01 -27.28 -9.77
N ALA A 528 18.77 -26.40 -9.13
CA ALA A 528 19.06 -26.41 -7.70
C ALA A 528 18.33 -25.28 -6.97
N ILE A 529 17.62 -25.66 -5.90
CA ILE A 529 16.81 -24.79 -5.04
C ILE A 529 17.36 -24.86 -3.60
N GLN A 530 17.72 -23.72 -3.03
CA GLN A 530 18.26 -23.65 -1.67
C GLN A 530 17.15 -23.87 -0.62
N ARG A 531 17.39 -24.72 0.38
CA ARG A 531 16.38 -25.02 1.43
C ARG A 531 16.17 -23.89 2.46
N ALA A 532 17.17 -23.01 2.66
CA ALA A 532 17.17 -21.75 3.43
C ALA A 532 16.20 -21.58 4.63
N GLY A 533 15.85 -22.64 5.36
CA GLY A 533 14.88 -22.60 6.48
C GLY A 533 13.41 -22.44 6.08
N VAL A 534 13.10 -22.23 4.80
CA VAL A 534 11.73 -22.03 4.29
C VAL A 534 11.10 -23.35 3.84
N ILE A 535 11.91 -24.28 3.35
CA ILE A 535 11.47 -25.60 2.87
C ILE A 535 11.72 -26.66 3.95
N LYS A 536 10.65 -27.29 4.45
CA LYS A 536 10.62 -28.28 5.55
C LYS A 536 10.38 -29.69 5.01
N GLY A 537 10.76 -30.73 5.77
CA GLY A 537 10.70 -32.13 5.31
C GLY A 537 9.33 -32.79 5.20
N ARG A 538 8.25 -32.00 5.07
CA ARG A 538 6.93 -32.45 4.64
C ARG A 538 6.36 -31.62 3.48
N ASP A 539 7.11 -30.66 2.96
CA ASP A 539 6.67 -29.82 1.86
C ASP A 539 6.74 -30.56 0.53
N HIS A 540 6.01 -30.09 -0.48
CA HIS A 540 6.22 -30.51 -1.87
C HIS A 540 6.72 -29.31 -2.67
N VAL A 541 7.80 -29.49 -3.42
CA VAL A 541 8.33 -28.46 -4.31
C VAL A 541 7.86 -28.78 -5.72
N HIS A 542 7.27 -27.81 -6.41
CA HIS A 542 6.81 -27.92 -7.79
C HIS A 542 7.71 -27.07 -8.69
N LEU A 543 8.45 -27.68 -9.60
CA LEU A 543 9.27 -27.00 -10.60
C LEU A 543 8.45 -26.68 -11.85
N THR A 544 8.65 -25.49 -12.41
CA THR A 544 8.18 -25.10 -13.74
C THR A 544 9.35 -24.62 -14.61
N TRP A 545 9.52 -25.23 -15.78
CA TRP A 545 10.48 -24.84 -16.82
C TRP A 545 9.71 -24.50 -18.09
N SER A 546 9.64 -23.22 -18.45
CA SER A 546 8.87 -22.75 -19.60
C SER A 546 9.79 -22.30 -20.72
N GLY A 547 9.82 -23.05 -21.81
CA GLY A 547 10.63 -22.75 -22.98
C GLY A 547 9.85 -22.00 -24.06
N SER A 548 10.48 -20.99 -24.65
CA SER A 548 9.92 -20.20 -25.76
C SER A 548 9.66 -21.00 -27.04
N ARG A 549 10.28 -22.18 -27.21
CA ARG A 549 10.17 -23.02 -28.41
C ARG A 549 9.66 -24.43 -28.14
N ALA A 550 10.13 -25.09 -27.07
CA ALA A 550 9.79 -26.49 -26.79
C ALA A 550 8.68 -26.67 -25.73
N GLY A 551 7.94 -25.61 -25.41
CA GLY A 551 6.84 -25.65 -24.44
C GLY A 551 7.32 -25.80 -22.99
N GLU A 552 6.40 -26.23 -22.12
CA GLU A 552 6.60 -26.29 -20.67
C GLU A 552 6.94 -27.71 -20.18
N TYR A 553 7.85 -27.81 -19.21
CA TYR A 553 8.14 -28.99 -18.41
C TYR A 553 7.86 -28.70 -16.93
N LYS A 554 7.21 -29.65 -16.24
CA LYS A 554 6.86 -29.56 -14.82
C LYS A 554 7.27 -30.82 -14.10
N ASP A 555 7.71 -30.66 -12.86
CA ASP A 555 8.08 -31.78 -12.00
C ASP A 555 7.73 -31.45 -10.54
N THR A 556 7.56 -32.47 -9.69
CA THR A 556 7.21 -32.30 -8.27
C THR A 556 8.02 -33.25 -7.40
N LEU A 557 8.67 -32.70 -6.37
CA LEU A 557 9.45 -33.48 -5.41
C LEU A 557 8.90 -33.31 -3.99
N PRO A 558 8.50 -34.41 -3.31
CA PRO A 558 8.20 -34.37 -1.89
C PRO A 558 9.51 -34.23 -1.11
N VAL A 559 9.59 -33.18 -0.29
CA VAL A 559 10.75 -32.91 0.56
C VAL A 559 10.67 -33.84 1.75
N ARG A 560 11.75 -34.58 2.02
CA ARG A 560 11.95 -35.33 3.27
C ARG A 560 13.00 -34.62 4.13
N ASP A 561 12.85 -34.72 5.45
CA ASP A 561 13.87 -34.28 6.40
C ASP A 561 15.08 -35.19 6.28
N VAL A 562 16.06 -34.75 5.51
CA VAL A 562 17.37 -35.40 5.39
C VAL A 562 18.35 -34.47 6.10
N PRO A 563 18.90 -34.85 7.26
CA PRO A 563 19.89 -34.05 7.97
C PRO A 563 21.07 -33.73 7.04
N GLY A 564 21.37 -32.43 6.87
CA GLY A 564 22.55 -31.98 6.11
C GLY A 564 22.38 -31.84 4.59
N ALA A 565 21.17 -31.95 4.01
CA ALA A 565 20.95 -31.68 2.58
C ALA A 565 20.56 -30.20 2.33
N PRO A 566 21.46 -29.32 1.85
CA PRO A 566 21.19 -27.88 1.74
C PRO A 566 20.32 -27.49 0.54
N MET A 567 20.15 -28.39 -0.45
CA MET A 567 19.49 -28.11 -1.72
C MET A 567 18.44 -29.17 -2.08
N VAL A 568 17.37 -28.75 -2.75
CA VAL A 568 16.45 -29.61 -3.52
C VAL A 568 16.87 -29.53 -4.98
N ARG A 569 17.07 -30.67 -5.64
CA ARG A 569 17.52 -30.74 -7.03
C ARG A 569 16.48 -31.43 -7.90
N PHE A 570 16.17 -30.82 -9.03
CA PHE A 570 15.37 -31.41 -10.10
C PHE A 570 16.25 -31.68 -11.31
N GLN A 571 15.92 -32.73 -12.06
CA GLN A 571 16.55 -33.05 -13.34
C GLN A 571 15.58 -32.69 -14.46
N VAL A 572 15.99 -31.76 -15.32
CA VAL A 572 15.21 -31.36 -16.50
C VAL A 572 15.78 -32.09 -17.71
N PRO A 573 15.04 -33.02 -18.35
CA PRO A 573 15.57 -33.84 -19.43
C PRO A 573 16.18 -33.00 -20.57
N LYS A 574 17.30 -33.47 -21.12
CA LYS A 574 18.10 -32.73 -22.13
C LYS A 574 17.29 -32.30 -23.37
N GLN A 575 16.23 -33.03 -23.71
CA GLN A 575 15.31 -32.65 -24.80
C GLN A 575 14.61 -31.30 -24.57
N HIS A 576 14.29 -30.93 -23.33
CA HIS A 576 13.67 -29.64 -23.00
C HIS A 576 14.67 -28.49 -23.03
N VAL A 577 15.98 -28.77 -22.95
CA VAL A 577 17.04 -27.79 -23.18
C VAL A 577 17.30 -27.66 -24.68
N THR A 578 17.66 -28.75 -25.34
CA THR A 578 18.03 -28.77 -26.77
C THR A 578 16.89 -28.32 -27.69
N GLY A 579 15.63 -28.65 -27.36
CA GLY A 579 14.46 -28.16 -28.09
C GLY A 579 14.27 -26.64 -28.03
N ASN A 580 14.93 -25.95 -27.09
CA ASN A 580 14.91 -24.49 -26.97
C ASN A 580 16.17 -23.81 -27.53
N LEU A 581 17.02 -24.52 -28.31
CA LEU A 581 18.22 -23.93 -28.92
C LEU A 581 17.91 -22.64 -29.72
N GLY A 582 18.63 -21.56 -29.40
CA GLY A 582 18.43 -20.24 -29.99
C GLY A 582 17.19 -19.50 -29.47
N GLY A 583 16.55 -20.02 -28.42
CA GLY A 583 15.46 -19.37 -27.68
C GLY A 583 15.84 -19.10 -26.22
N THR A 584 14.82 -18.81 -25.41
CA THR A 584 14.92 -18.60 -23.97
C THR A 584 14.10 -19.60 -23.17
N VAL A 585 14.46 -19.77 -21.90
CA VAL A 585 13.71 -20.54 -20.90
C VAL A 585 13.54 -19.72 -19.62
N ASN A 586 12.35 -19.82 -19.03
CA ASN A 586 12.00 -19.24 -17.74
C ASN A 586 11.83 -20.36 -16.71
N VAL A 587 12.55 -20.30 -15.61
CA VAL A 587 12.57 -21.35 -14.58
C VAL A 587 12.08 -20.78 -13.25
N SER A 588 11.06 -21.40 -12.67
CA SER A 588 10.49 -21.00 -11.37
C SER A 588 10.02 -22.23 -10.59
N TYR A 589 9.77 -22.07 -9.29
CA TYR A 589 9.22 -23.12 -8.46
C TYR A 589 8.20 -22.60 -7.44
N SER A 590 7.35 -23.48 -6.94
CA SER A 590 6.51 -23.24 -5.77
C SER A 590 6.70 -24.31 -4.71
N VAL A 591 6.34 -24.01 -3.47
CA VAL A 591 6.44 -24.92 -2.33
C VAL A 591 5.07 -25.00 -1.68
N SER A 592 4.45 -26.18 -1.70
CA SER A 592 3.21 -26.43 -0.98
C SER A 592 3.49 -27.00 0.41
N HIS A 593 2.90 -26.40 1.44
CA HIS A 593 3.09 -26.80 2.83
C HIS A 593 1.84 -27.57 3.33
N PRO A 594 1.98 -28.69 4.07
CA PRO A 594 0.83 -29.50 4.53
C PRO A 594 -0.22 -28.77 5.39
N SER A 595 0.19 -27.71 6.07
CA SER A 595 -0.67 -26.90 6.95
C SER A 595 -0.38 -25.39 6.83
N GLY A 596 0.25 -25.00 5.72
CA GLY A 596 0.65 -23.62 5.44
C GLY A 596 0.30 -23.21 4.00
N PRO A 597 0.33 -21.91 3.71
CA PRO A 597 0.05 -21.39 2.37
C PRO A 597 1.23 -21.62 1.44
N ASP A 598 0.95 -21.92 0.18
CA ASP A 598 1.97 -22.12 -0.84
C ASP A 598 2.89 -20.90 -1.00
N SER A 599 4.17 -21.14 -1.23
CA SER A 599 5.17 -20.11 -1.48
C SER A 599 5.66 -20.17 -2.93
N HIS A 600 6.01 -19.05 -3.54
CA HIS A 600 6.41 -18.97 -4.95
C HIS A 600 7.77 -18.29 -5.12
N SER A 601 8.60 -18.79 -6.04
CA SER A 601 9.91 -18.20 -6.34
C SER A 601 9.84 -17.03 -7.31
N GLU A 602 10.87 -16.19 -7.30
CA GLU A 602 11.22 -15.39 -8.47
C GLU A 602 11.56 -16.29 -9.68
N THR A 603 11.47 -15.73 -10.89
CA THR A 603 11.74 -16.47 -12.14
C THR A 603 13.17 -16.22 -12.60
N LEU A 604 13.93 -17.29 -12.83
CA LEU A 604 15.22 -17.26 -13.50
C LEU A 604 15.01 -17.24 -15.03
N HIS A 605 15.63 -16.28 -15.71
CA HIS A 605 15.61 -16.17 -17.16
C HIS A 605 16.94 -16.64 -17.75
N LEU A 606 16.91 -17.58 -18.71
CA LEU A 606 18.11 -18.08 -19.39
C LEU A 606 17.94 -18.05 -20.91
N GLY A 607 19.01 -17.69 -21.63
CA GLY A 607 19.15 -17.98 -23.05
C GLY A 607 19.71 -19.38 -23.27
N ILE A 608 19.28 -20.08 -24.33
CA ILE A 608 19.79 -21.41 -24.67
C ILE A 608 20.69 -21.34 -25.90
N GLY A 609 21.96 -21.71 -25.74
CA GLY A 609 22.96 -21.74 -26.80
C GLY A 609 24.37 -21.61 -26.26
N LYS A 610 25.37 -21.72 -27.15
CA LYS A 610 26.78 -21.64 -26.81
C LYS A 610 27.11 -20.29 -26.15
N GLY A 611 27.55 -20.29 -24.89
CA GLY A 611 27.91 -19.08 -24.15
C GLY A 611 29.17 -18.40 -24.72
N ILE A 612 29.49 -17.20 -24.23
CA ILE A 612 30.75 -16.52 -24.57
C ILE A 612 31.90 -17.16 -23.78
N GLY A 613 32.92 -17.63 -24.50
CA GLY A 613 34.12 -18.25 -23.95
C GLY A 613 35.11 -17.27 -23.32
N ALA A 614 36.36 -17.70 -23.11
CA ALA A 614 37.42 -16.80 -22.67
C ALA A 614 37.72 -15.76 -23.76
N LEU A 615 37.84 -14.48 -23.39
CA LEU A 615 38.11 -13.41 -24.35
C LEU A 615 39.61 -13.36 -24.69
N PRO A 616 39.99 -13.36 -25.97
CA PRO A 616 41.37 -13.17 -26.40
C PRO A 616 41.86 -11.76 -26.03
N GLY A 617 43.14 -11.61 -25.71
CA GLY A 617 43.73 -10.30 -25.46
C GLY A 617 43.67 -9.39 -26.70
N PRO A 618 43.47 -8.07 -26.55
CA PRO A 618 43.54 -7.15 -27.68
C PRO A 618 44.95 -7.10 -28.26
N ARG A 619 45.06 -6.83 -29.56
CA ARG A 619 46.34 -6.57 -30.22
C ARG A 619 46.38 -5.15 -30.76
N VAL A 620 47.53 -4.51 -30.66
CA VAL A 620 47.79 -3.19 -31.27
C VAL A 620 48.98 -3.36 -32.22
N PRO A 621 48.76 -3.56 -33.54
CA PRO A 621 49.84 -3.88 -34.48
C PRO A 621 50.96 -2.84 -34.57
N LEU A 622 50.63 -1.57 -34.28
CA LEU A 622 51.61 -0.47 -34.24
C LEU A 622 52.42 -0.43 -32.93
N ALA A 623 52.00 -1.14 -31.89
CA ALA A 623 52.74 -1.29 -30.65
C ALA A 623 53.66 -2.52 -30.74
N LYS A 624 54.92 -2.31 -31.13
CA LYS A 624 55.93 -3.35 -31.30
C LYS A 624 56.86 -3.40 -30.09
N ASP A 625 57.15 -4.60 -29.61
CA ASP A 625 58.05 -4.84 -28.47
C ASP A 625 57.70 -4.02 -27.20
N GLY A 626 56.41 -3.73 -27.02
CA GLY A 626 55.92 -2.92 -25.89
C GLY A 626 55.99 -1.40 -26.12
N PHE A 627 56.22 -0.93 -27.34
CA PHE A 627 56.32 0.49 -27.68
C PHE A 627 55.46 0.88 -28.89
N LEU A 628 54.78 2.02 -28.81
CA LEU A 628 54.12 2.69 -29.93
C LEU A 628 54.89 3.97 -30.27
N ASP A 629 55.42 4.07 -31.50
CA ASP A 629 56.01 5.31 -32.02
C ASP A 629 54.91 6.19 -32.63
N LEU A 630 54.74 7.40 -32.10
CA LEU A 630 53.77 8.38 -32.57
C LEU A 630 54.03 8.85 -34.00
N ARG A 631 55.25 8.66 -34.54
CA ARG A 631 55.55 8.94 -35.96
C ARG A 631 54.88 7.94 -36.89
N ASP A 632 54.62 6.73 -36.41
CA ASP A 632 53.95 5.66 -37.14
C ASP A 632 52.42 5.69 -36.93
N LEU A 633 51.91 6.61 -36.11
CA LEU A 633 50.48 6.76 -35.84
C LEU A 633 49.76 7.34 -37.07
N PRO A 634 48.79 6.63 -37.68
CA PRO A 634 48.02 7.15 -38.78
C PRO A 634 47.18 8.37 -38.37
N ALA A 635 46.92 9.28 -39.31
CA ALA A 635 46.12 10.49 -39.06
C ALA A 635 44.72 10.20 -38.48
N GLN A 636 44.13 9.06 -38.87
CA GLN A 636 42.85 8.60 -38.37
C GLN A 636 42.86 8.06 -36.93
N GLY A 637 44.03 7.68 -36.40
CA GLY A 637 44.18 7.09 -35.06
C GLY A 637 44.77 5.67 -35.06
N LEU A 638 44.72 5.06 -33.87
CA LEU A 638 45.30 3.75 -33.57
C LEU A 638 44.24 2.65 -33.66
N ASP A 639 44.46 1.65 -34.50
CA ASP A 639 43.57 0.50 -34.59
C ASP A 639 43.92 -0.55 -33.53
N VAL A 640 42.94 -0.92 -32.71
CA VAL A 640 43.00 -2.05 -31.78
C VAL A 640 42.26 -3.22 -32.38
N HIS A 641 42.95 -4.34 -32.53
CA HIS A 641 42.41 -5.55 -33.10
C HIS A 641 41.91 -6.50 -32.00
N VAL A 642 40.65 -6.90 -32.12
CA VAL A 642 39.99 -7.88 -31.26
C VAL A 642 39.72 -9.13 -32.09
N ASP A 643 40.32 -10.26 -31.73
CA ASP A 643 40.04 -11.54 -32.39
C ASP A 643 38.58 -11.95 -32.22
N ALA A 644 38.08 -12.76 -33.18
CA ALA A 644 36.83 -13.47 -32.98
C ALA A 644 36.94 -14.36 -31.74
N TYR A 645 36.07 -14.13 -30.76
CA TYR A 645 35.99 -14.94 -29.55
C TYR A 645 34.94 -16.04 -29.69
N ASP A 646 35.10 -17.12 -28.92
CA ASP A 646 34.13 -18.19 -28.89
C ASP A 646 32.75 -17.67 -28.45
N GLY A 647 31.75 -17.84 -29.31
CA GLY A 647 30.39 -17.38 -29.06
C GLY A 647 30.09 -15.95 -29.51
N ILE A 648 30.98 -15.30 -30.28
CA ILE A 648 30.71 -14.00 -30.92
C ILE A 648 29.46 -14.04 -31.80
N ARG A 649 28.60 -13.03 -31.67
CA ARG A 649 27.34 -12.90 -32.42
C ARG A 649 27.19 -11.51 -33.03
N VAL A 650 26.38 -11.45 -34.09
CA VAL A 650 25.87 -10.16 -34.60
C VAL A 650 25.12 -9.46 -33.48
N ASP A 651 25.29 -8.14 -33.38
CA ASP A 651 24.77 -7.23 -32.35
C ASP A 651 25.42 -7.30 -30.96
N ASP A 652 26.42 -8.16 -30.73
CA ASP A 652 27.24 -8.07 -29.51
C ASP A 652 27.86 -6.67 -29.41
N VAL A 653 27.96 -6.11 -28.20
CA VAL A 653 28.60 -4.80 -27.99
C VAL A 653 29.91 -4.98 -27.23
N ILE A 654 31.02 -4.77 -27.93
CA ILE A 654 32.37 -4.76 -27.37
C ILE A 654 32.61 -3.40 -26.71
N GLU A 655 32.87 -3.40 -25.41
CA GLU A 655 33.21 -2.21 -24.63
C GLU A 655 34.73 -2.19 -24.39
N LEU A 656 35.45 -1.51 -25.28
CA LEU A 656 36.90 -1.37 -25.22
C LEU A 656 37.30 -0.16 -24.38
N ARG A 657 38.20 -0.38 -23.43
CA ARG A 657 38.73 0.61 -22.50
C ARG A 657 40.18 0.91 -22.83
N TRP A 658 40.45 2.16 -23.18
CA TRP A 658 41.78 2.73 -23.40
C TRP A 658 42.15 3.60 -22.21
N ILE A 659 43.21 3.23 -21.49
CA ILE A 659 43.58 3.87 -20.22
C ILE A 659 44.99 4.43 -20.34
N THR A 660 45.15 5.70 -19.98
CA THR A 660 46.45 6.39 -19.94
C THR A 660 46.54 7.22 -18.66
N ALA A 661 47.71 7.84 -18.40
CA ALA A 661 47.85 8.79 -17.29
C ALA A 661 46.87 9.99 -17.39
N GLY A 662 46.39 10.31 -18.60
CA GLY A 662 45.43 11.38 -18.84
C GLY A 662 43.97 10.99 -18.62
N GLY A 663 43.69 9.74 -18.23
CA GLY A 663 42.35 9.22 -17.98
C GLY A 663 41.96 8.05 -18.89
N GLU A 664 40.69 7.64 -18.76
CA GLU A 664 40.09 6.53 -19.51
C GLU A 664 39.24 7.04 -20.69
N TYR A 665 39.31 6.33 -21.81
CA TYR A 665 38.47 6.49 -22.98
C TYR A 665 37.76 5.17 -23.30
N LEU A 666 36.44 5.18 -23.33
CA LEU A 666 35.58 4.02 -23.57
C LEU A 666 35.01 4.06 -24.99
N VAL A 667 35.14 2.96 -25.73
CA VAL A 667 34.54 2.77 -27.05
C VAL A 667 33.57 1.60 -26.99
N ALA A 668 32.30 1.84 -27.35
CA ALA A 668 31.30 0.80 -27.54
C ALA A 668 31.20 0.49 -29.04
N HIS A 669 31.60 -0.71 -29.43
CA HIS A 669 31.60 -1.19 -30.82
C HIS A 669 30.57 -2.32 -30.98
N ARG A 670 29.62 -2.16 -31.90
CA ARG A 670 28.64 -3.21 -32.20
C ARG A 670 29.23 -4.17 -33.25
N VAL A 671 29.09 -5.47 -33.01
CA VAL A 671 29.55 -6.52 -33.92
C VAL A 671 28.55 -6.67 -35.06
N ASP A 672 28.94 -6.28 -36.27
CA ASP A 672 28.09 -6.45 -37.46
C ASP A 672 28.22 -7.86 -38.06
N GLN A 673 29.38 -8.49 -37.88
CA GLN A 673 29.67 -9.84 -38.35
C GLN A 673 30.57 -10.58 -37.33
N PRO A 674 30.39 -11.89 -37.13
CA PRO A 674 31.13 -12.70 -36.16
C PRO A 674 32.57 -13.03 -36.64
N VAL A 675 33.34 -11.99 -36.94
CA VAL A 675 34.73 -12.04 -37.42
C VAL A 675 35.60 -11.16 -36.52
N PRO A 676 36.95 -11.17 -36.64
CA PRO A 676 37.79 -10.24 -35.89
C PRO A 676 37.40 -8.78 -36.14
N GLN A 677 37.37 -7.98 -35.07
CA GLN A 677 36.93 -6.59 -35.08
C GLN A 677 38.13 -5.64 -34.99
N ASN A 678 38.08 -4.54 -35.76
CA ASN A 678 39.04 -3.45 -35.64
C ASN A 678 38.34 -2.24 -35.02
N ILE A 679 38.77 -1.85 -33.83
CA ILE A 679 38.20 -0.74 -33.08
C ILE A 679 39.22 0.39 -33.03
N ARG A 680 38.84 1.57 -33.52
CA ARG A 680 39.75 2.71 -33.66
C ARG A 680 39.73 3.62 -32.45
N ILE A 681 40.92 3.92 -31.93
CA ILE A 681 41.15 4.99 -30.95
C ILE A 681 41.59 6.24 -31.73
N PRO A 682 40.82 7.34 -31.69
CA PRO A 682 41.16 8.58 -32.40
C PRO A 682 42.56 9.11 -32.04
N ALA A 683 43.27 9.68 -33.01
CA ALA A 683 44.64 10.18 -32.82
C ALA A 683 44.74 11.23 -31.70
N ASP A 684 43.73 12.09 -31.56
CA ASP A 684 43.62 13.10 -30.48
C ASP A 684 43.48 12.49 -29.07
N ARG A 685 43.18 11.18 -28.96
CA ARG A 685 43.20 10.42 -27.70
C ARG A 685 44.52 9.68 -27.45
N VAL A 686 45.31 9.43 -28.50
CA VAL A 686 46.58 8.70 -28.42
C VAL A 686 47.76 9.66 -28.22
N THR A 687 47.83 10.74 -29.00
CA THR A 687 48.94 11.70 -28.98
C THR A 687 49.18 12.37 -27.62
N PRO A 688 48.15 12.76 -26.84
CA PRO A 688 48.37 13.37 -25.52
C PRO A 688 49.02 12.43 -24.50
N ALA A 689 49.00 11.11 -24.74
CA ALA A 689 49.60 10.12 -23.86
C ALA A 689 51.12 9.91 -24.11
N ARG A 690 51.74 10.78 -24.91
CA ARG A 690 53.20 10.78 -25.15
C ARG A 690 53.98 10.79 -23.84
N GLY A 691 54.96 9.89 -23.73
CA GLY A 691 55.80 9.75 -22.55
C GLY A 691 55.15 8.96 -21.41
N SER A 692 54.05 8.25 -21.68
CA SER A 692 53.34 7.44 -20.68
C SER A 692 53.01 6.03 -21.19
N THR A 693 52.66 5.15 -20.26
CA THR A 693 52.14 3.81 -20.56
C THR A 693 50.65 3.90 -20.84
N ALA A 694 50.22 3.28 -21.94
CA ALA A 694 48.82 3.03 -22.24
C ALA A 694 48.48 1.57 -21.94
N SER A 695 47.27 1.34 -21.45
CA SER A 695 46.69 0.02 -21.18
C SER A 695 45.36 -0.13 -21.91
N VAL A 696 45.15 -1.28 -22.55
CA VAL A 696 43.92 -1.58 -23.28
C VAL A 696 43.37 -2.96 -22.93
N HIS A 697 42.07 -3.03 -22.67
CA HIS A 697 41.30 -4.26 -22.50
C HIS A 697 39.85 -4.03 -22.96
N TYR A 698 39.06 -5.08 -23.09
CA TYR A 698 37.65 -4.97 -23.45
C TYR A 698 36.78 -5.99 -22.70
N GLY A 699 35.48 -5.70 -22.61
CA GLY A 699 34.44 -6.63 -22.18
C GLY A 699 33.29 -6.67 -23.17
N ILE A 700 32.37 -7.63 -23.01
CA ILE A 700 31.14 -7.69 -23.83
C ILE A 700 29.97 -7.24 -22.97
N ARG A 701 29.22 -6.24 -23.42
CA ARG A 701 28.09 -5.69 -22.67
C ARG A 701 27.08 -6.78 -22.33
N GLY A 702 26.71 -6.88 -21.05
CA GLY A 702 25.80 -7.92 -20.55
C GLY A 702 26.47 -9.24 -20.17
N HIS A 703 27.79 -9.33 -20.30
CA HIS A 703 28.58 -10.49 -19.88
C HIS A 703 29.63 -10.10 -18.84
N ASP A 704 29.79 -10.92 -17.79
CA ASP A 704 30.75 -10.71 -16.70
C ASP A 704 32.14 -11.26 -17.05
N ARG A 705 32.67 -10.87 -18.22
CA ARG A 705 33.97 -11.32 -18.75
C ARG A 705 34.75 -10.15 -19.33
N GLN A 706 36.05 -10.13 -19.03
CA GLN A 706 37.00 -9.11 -19.48
C GLN A 706 38.21 -9.81 -20.14
N SER A 707 38.75 -9.20 -21.19
CA SER A 707 39.99 -9.66 -21.83
C SER A 707 41.20 -9.45 -20.92
N PRO A 708 42.32 -10.16 -21.16
CA PRO A 708 43.63 -9.72 -20.67
C PRO A 708 43.92 -8.27 -21.05
N THR A 709 44.66 -7.56 -20.21
CA THR A 709 45.13 -6.20 -20.48
C THR A 709 46.44 -6.23 -21.27
N LEU A 710 46.50 -5.48 -22.37
CA LEU A 710 47.74 -5.18 -23.09
C LEU A 710 48.24 -3.80 -22.66
N SER A 711 49.53 -3.70 -22.29
CA SER A 711 50.16 -2.43 -21.94
C SER A 711 51.41 -2.17 -22.78
N PHE A 712 51.62 -0.91 -23.19
CA PHE A 712 52.78 -0.48 -23.97
C PHE A 712 53.08 1.01 -23.75
N PHE A 713 54.32 1.43 -23.97
CA PHE A 713 54.77 2.80 -23.80
C PHE A 713 54.63 3.61 -25.10
N ILE A 714 54.18 4.87 -24.99
CA ILE A 714 53.97 5.76 -26.14
C ILE A 714 55.11 6.77 -26.20
N ALA A 715 55.86 6.78 -27.30
CA ALA A 715 57.00 7.68 -27.52
C ALA A 715 56.97 8.27 -28.93
N GLU A 716 57.81 9.27 -29.19
CA GLU A 716 57.99 9.87 -30.50
C GLU A 716 59.48 9.72 -30.83
N GLY A 717 59.86 8.83 -31.77
CA GLY A 717 61.30 8.60 -32.05
C GLY A 717 61.90 7.24 -31.66
N GLY A 718 61.18 6.12 -31.75
CA GLY A 718 61.64 4.83 -31.24
C GLY A 718 62.77 4.17 -32.05
N SER A 719 64.02 4.31 -31.61
CA SER A 719 65.07 3.25 -31.64
C SER A 719 66.43 3.71 -31.08
N GLU A 720 66.76 5.01 -31.07
CA GLU A 720 68.09 5.47 -30.61
C GLU A 720 68.33 5.41 -29.09
N LEU A 721 67.29 5.21 -28.26
CA LEU A 721 67.43 5.14 -26.80
C LEU A 721 67.63 3.72 -26.24
N ILE A 722 67.62 2.67 -27.08
CA ILE A 722 67.55 1.26 -26.62
C ILE A 722 68.76 0.40 -27.04
N GLU A 723 69.74 0.91 -27.81
CA GLU A 723 70.97 0.13 -28.06
C GLU A 723 71.79 -0.13 -26.78
N SER A 724 71.58 0.64 -25.70
CA SER A 724 72.27 0.43 -24.41
C SER A 724 71.54 -0.50 -23.43
N TYR A 725 70.38 -1.07 -23.78
CA TYR A 725 69.56 -1.87 -22.85
C TYR A 725 69.50 -3.37 -23.18
N HIS A 726 69.98 -3.80 -24.36
CA HIS A 726 69.88 -5.19 -24.82
C HIS A 726 70.92 -6.17 -24.24
N ASP A 727 71.89 -5.71 -23.45
CA ASP A 727 73.02 -6.53 -22.98
C ASP A 727 72.89 -7.10 -21.55
N MET A 728 71.70 -7.08 -20.94
CA MET A 728 71.49 -7.75 -19.64
C MET A 728 70.78 -9.12 -19.77
N PRO A 729 71.34 -10.20 -19.19
CA PRO A 729 70.80 -11.54 -19.35
C PRO A 729 69.45 -11.67 -18.63
N HIS A 730 68.39 -11.90 -19.40
CA HIS A 730 67.10 -12.34 -18.89
C HIS A 730 67.11 -13.84 -18.64
N GLY A 731 67.70 -14.28 -17.52
CA GLY A 731 67.53 -15.65 -17.02
C GLY A 731 66.20 -15.80 -16.25
N PRO A 732 65.55 -16.99 -16.27
CA PRO A 732 64.38 -17.25 -15.43
C PRO A 732 64.75 -17.26 -13.94
N VAL A 733 63.94 -16.60 -13.10
CA VAL A 733 64.07 -16.66 -11.64
C VAL A 733 63.58 -18.04 -11.18
N GLN A 734 64.48 -18.87 -10.65
CA GLN A 734 64.12 -20.09 -9.92
C GLN A 734 63.90 -19.75 -8.44
N PHE A 735 62.72 -20.02 -7.91
CA PHE A 735 62.47 -20.02 -6.48
C PHE A 735 62.99 -21.32 -5.87
N ALA A 736 64.08 -21.25 -5.09
CA ALA A 736 64.59 -22.41 -4.37
C ALA A 736 63.93 -22.52 -2.97
N ARG A 737 63.26 -23.66 -2.75
CA ARG A 737 62.77 -24.25 -1.47
C ARG A 737 61.59 -23.58 -0.74
N ARG A 738 60.83 -24.46 -0.07
CA ARG A 738 59.50 -24.25 0.56
C ARG A 738 59.62 -23.46 1.88
N PRO A 739 58.61 -22.65 2.26
CA PRO A 739 58.56 -21.98 3.57
C PRO A 739 58.37 -23.00 4.71
N HIS A 740 59.08 -22.79 5.82
CA HIS A 740 58.90 -23.50 7.09
C HIS A 740 57.98 -22.67 7.98
N VAL A 741 56.92 -23.28 8.52
CA VAL A 741 56.06 -22.65 9.54
C VAL A 741 56.40 -23.31 10.86
N ASP A 742 56.78 -22.53 11.87
CA ASP A 742 56.97 -23.01 13.24
C ASP A 742 55.80 -22.52 14.11
N LEU A 743 55.10 -23.44 14.75
CA LEU A 743 53.88 -23.18 15.53
C LEU A 743 54.17 -23.44 17.01
N SER A 744 54.67 -22.42 17.71
CA SER A 744 55.00 -22.55 19.14
C SER A 744 54.27 -21.57 20.07
N SER A 745 53.42 -20.63 19.60
CA SER A 745 52.59 -19.79 20.49
C SER A 745 51.38 -19.14 19.78
N PRO A 746 50.21 -18.98 20.43
CA PRO A 746 49.06 -18.28 19.86
C PRO A 746 49.17 -16.77 20.09
N GLY A 747 49.28 -15.98 19.01
CA GLY A 747 49.12 -14.52 19.09
C GLY A 747 49.81 -13.70 18.01
N ASP A 748 50.94 -14.16 17.47
CA ASP A 748 51.70 -13.43 16.44
C ASP A 748 52.14 -14.39 15.33
N TRP A 749 51.80 -14.06 14.08
CA TRP A 749 52.18 -14.84 12.91
C TRP A 749 53.18 -14.04 12.08
N TRP A 750 54.30 -14.67 11.73
CA TRP A 750 55.35 -14.09 10.90
C TRP A 750 55.42 -14.84 9.57
N VAL A 751 55.39 -14.12 8.46
CA VAL A 751 55.86 -14.63 7.17
C VAL A 751 57.09 -13.81 6.83
N SER A 752 58.28 -14.42 6.88
CA SER A 752 59.48 -13.81 6.31
C SER A 752 59.66 -14.32 4.89
N THR A 753 59.90 -13.40 3.96
CA THR A 753 60.60 -13.71 2.71
C THR A 753 62.04 -13.30 2.90
N GLU A 754 62.99 -14.24 2.88
CA GLU A 754 64.41 -13.89 2.86
C GLU A 754 64.78 -13.13 1.58
N SER A 755 65.74 -12.23 1.75
CA SER A 755 66.29 -11.23 0.83
C SER A 755 66.23 -11.55 -0.67
N ILE A 756 65.87 -10.55 -1.47
CA ILE A 756 66.24 -10.48 -2.89
C ILE A 756 67.77 -10.34 -2.94
N SER A 757 68.47 -11.44 -3.20
CA SER A 757 69.93 -11.46 -3.31
C SER A 757 70.37 -11.15 -4.74
N GLN A 758 70.09 -9.93 -5.22
CA GLN A 758 70.90 -9.22 -6.24
C GLN A 758 70.33 -7.81 -6.47
N PRO A 759 71.14 -6.75 -6.34
CA PRO A 759 70.68 -5.40 -6.60
C PRO A 759 70.47 -5.21 -8.10
N ARG A 760 69.26 -4.80 -8.52
CA ARG A 760 69.06 -4.19 -9.84
C ARG A 760 69.10 -2.68 -9.69
N HIS A 761 70.04 -2.03 -10.38
CA HIS A 761 70.09 -0.58 -10.47
C HIS A 761 68.85 -0.08 -11.24
N LEU A 762 67.97 0.66 -10.57
CA LEU A 762 66.93 1.45 -11.22
C LEU A 762 67.46 2.87 -11.39
N ILE A 763 67.82 3.24 -12.62
CA ILE A 763 68.22 4.60 -12.96
C ILE A 763 67.00 5.32 -13.54
N PHE A 764 66.58 6.40 -12.89
CA PHE A 764 65.45 7.23 -13.31
C PHE A 764 65.92 8.25 -14.36
N PRO A 765 65.27 8.36 -15.54
CA PRO A 765 65.73 9.26 -16.59
C PRO A 765 65.43 10.75 -16.32
N SER A 766 64.55 11.09 -15.37
CA SER A 766 64.35 12.46 -14.90
C SER A 766 63.61 12.54 -13.56
N LYS A 767 63.70 13.69 -12.87
CA LYS A 767 63.02 14.03 -11.60
C LYS A 767 61.46 13.95 -11.63
N HIS A 768 60.86 13.55 -12.74
CA HIS A 768 59.41 13.45 -12.92
C HIS A 768 58.99 12.17 -13.68
N SER A 769 59.67 11.05 -13.43
CA SER A 769 59.35 9.77 -14.10
C SER A 769 58.58 8.85 -13.15
N VAL A 770 57.35 8.45 -13.53
CA VAL A 770 56.60 7.37 -12.86
C VAL A 770 57.00 6.05 -13.48
N LEU A 771 57.58 5.14 -12.68
CA LEU A 771 57.88 3.78 -13.10
C LEU A 771 56.81 2.84 -12.54
N ALA A 772 55.97 2.27 -13.40
CA ALA A 772 55.14 1.13 -13.02
C ALA A 772 56.04 -0.12 -13.02
N VAL A 773 56.37 -0.64 -11.84
CA VAL A 773 57.08 -1.91 -11.71
C VAL A 773 56.08 -2.98 -11.30
N THR A 774 55.83 -3.94 -12.19
CA THR A 774 55.00 -5.10 -11.88
C THR A 774 55.83 -6.12 -11.11
N PHE A 775 55.48 -6.37 -9.84
CA PHE A 775 55.98 -7.52 -9.11
C PHE A 775 54.91 -8.62 -9.11
N ARG A 776 55.32 -9.86 -9.39
CA ARG A 776 54.49 -11.03 -9.13
C ARG A 776 54.87 -11.57 -7.76
N VAL A 777 54.07 -11.26 -6.74
CA VAL A 777 54.26 -11.80 -5.39
C VAL A 777 53.14 -12.81 -5.13
N PRO A 778 53.39 -14.13 -5.27
CA PRO A 778 52.41 -15.12 -4.88
C PRO A 778 52.32 -15.14 -3.36
N PHE A 779 51.18 -14.72 -2.80
CA PHE A 779 50.87 -15.01 -1.40
C PHE A 779 49.87 -16.16 -1.33
N ARG A 780 50.04 -17.01 -0.32
CA ARG A 780 49.10 -18.09 0.01
C ARG A 780 48.24 -17.61 1.18
N GLU A 781 46.96 -17.42 0.94
CA GLU A 781 46.00 -17.26 2.03
C GLU A 781 45.69 -18.66 2.60
N VAL A 782 45.79 -18.79 3.93
CA VAL A 782 45.35 -19.99 4.65
C VAL A 782 44.12 -19.59 5.46
N ILE A 783 42.94 -20.01 5.01
CA ILE A 783 41.67 -19.70 5.65
C ILE A 783 41.41 -20.76 6.73
N PHE A 784 41.27 -20.34 7.98
CA PHE A 784 40.78 -21.20 9.06
C PHE A 784 39.32 -20.84 9.39
N PRO A 785 38.43 -21.82 9.63
CA PRO A 785 37.11 -21.53 10.18
C PRO A 785 37.24 -21.08 11.65
N LEU A 786 36.66 -19.92 11.98
CA LEU A 786 36.53 -19.44 13.36
C LEU A 786 35.54 -20.34 14.13
N TRP A 787 36.01 -20.99 15.19
CA TRP A 787 35.15 -21.65 16.18
C TRP A 787 34.66 -20.63 17.21
N SER A 788 33.34 -20.59 17.44
CA SER A 788 32.70 -19.79 18.49
C SER A 788 32.13 -20.71 19.57
N GLY A 789 32.80 -20.83 20.71
CA GLY A 789 32.27 -21.49 21.92
C GLY A 789 33.35 -21.92 22.91
N PRO A 790 33.15 -21.85 24.24
CA PRO A 790 34.20 -22.12 25.24
C PRO A 790 34.50 -23.61 25.49
N ASP A 791 33.65 -24.54 25.06
CA ASP A 791 33.78 -25.96 25.46
C ASP A 791 33.49 -26.90 24.28
N ALA A 792 34.55 -27.38 23.61
CA ALA A 792 34.61 -28.68 22.94
C ALA A 792 35.97 -28.90 22.25
N PHE A 793 36.82 -29.76 22.83
CA PHE A 793 37.81 -30.51 22.04
C PHE A 793 37.21 -31.87 21.66
N PRO A 794 37.20 -32.23 20.37
CA PRO A 794 37.64 -33.58 20.01
C PRO A 794 38.47 -33.65 18.71
N THR A 795 39.53 -34.46 18.76
CA THR A 795 40.28 -35.16 17.67
C THR A 795 40.56 -34.45 16.33
N PRO A 796 41.83 -34.40 15.86
CA PRO A 796 42.18 -33.77 14.58
C PRO A 796 41.68 -34.62 13.41
N GLN A 797 40.65 -34.17 12.70
CA GLN A 797 40.40 -34.62 11.33
C GLN A 797 41.25 -33.80 10.35
N PRO A 798 41.79 -34.41 9.28
CA PRO A 798 42.51 -33.67 8.25
C PRO A 798 41.54 -32.74 7.52
N PHE A 799 41.76 -31.42 7.61
CA PHE A 799 41.07 -30.45 6.79
C PHE A 799 41.94 -30.11 5.56
N GLU A 800 41.34 -30.08 4.38
CA GLU A 800 41.98 -29.49 3.21
C GLU A 800 41.96 -27.96 3.36
N ALA A 801 43.14 -27.36 3.52
CA ALA A 801 43.29 -25.93 3.35
C ALA A 801 42.95 -25.57 1.90
N VAL A 802 41.93 -24.75 1.69
CA VAL A 802 41.65 -24.19 0.37
C VAL A 802 42.75 -23.16 0.08
N VAL A 803 43.76 -23.56 -0.68
CA VAL A 803 44.83 -22.68 -1.14
C VAL A 803 44.27 -21.83 -2.28
N ARG A 804 44.02 -20.55 -2.01
CA ARG A 804 43.79 -19.57 -3.09
C ARG A 804 45.07 -18.80 -3.34
N THR A 805 45.47 -18.78 -4.61
CA THR A 805 46.54 -17.94 -5.12
C THR A 805 45.89 -16.69 -5.68
N TYR A 806 46.27 -15.52 -5.18
CA TYR A 806 45.79 -14.26 -5.73
C TYR A 806 46.92 -13.62 -6.53
N ASP A 807 46.63 -13.25 -7.78
CA ASP A 807 47.53 -12.40 -8.56
C ASP A 807 47.17 -10.94 -8.28
N VAL A 808 48.00 -10.22 -7.53
CA VAL A 808 47.89 -8.76 -7.42
C VAL A 808 48.43 -8.18 -8.72
N HIS A 809 47.56 -7.49 -9.45
CA HIS A 809 47.95 -6.68 -10.59
C HIS A 809 47.92 -5.21 -10.14
N ASP A 810 48.98 -4.49 -10.52
CA ASP A 810 49.17 -3.05 -10.36
C ASP A 810 49.36 -2.50 -8.94
N VAL A 811 50.56 -1.94 -8.70
CA VAL A 811 50.85 -1.10 -7.53
C VAL A 811 51.17 0.30 -8.05
N LEU A 812 50.33 1.27 -7.71
CA LEU A 812 50.56 2.68 -8.01
C LEU A 812 51.41 3.30 -6.89
N ILE A 813 52.60 3.80 -7.21
CA ILE A 813 53.44 4.55 -6.26
C ILE A 813 53.31 6.03 -6.62
N GLU A 814 52.55 6.79 -5.84
CA GLU A 814 52.51 8.25 -5.94
C GLU A 814 53.60 8.87 -5.07
N GLU A 815 54.51 9.64 -5.67
CA GLU A 815 55.46 10.46 -4.91
C GLU A 815 54.76 11.74 -4.42
N LYS A 816 54.55 11.88 -3.12
CA LYS A 816 54.08 13.14 -2.52
C LYS A 816 55.30 14.03 -2.25
N ARG A 817 55.37 15.21 -2.90
CA ARG A 817 56.44 16.22 -2.74
C ARG A 817 56.88 16.40 -1.27
N VAL A 818 58.19 16.32 -1.02
CA VAL A 818 58.80 16.81 0.23
C VAL A 818 59.91 17.81 -0.09
N SER A 819 59.80 19.01 0.47
CA SER A 819 60.87 19.99 0.57
C SER A 819 61.62 19.76 1.89
N GLY A 820 62.91 19.40 1.84
CA GLY A 820 63.79 19.40 3.02
C GLY A 820 64.91 18.38 2.97
N VAL A 821 66.16 18.86 2.99
CA VAL A 821 67.38 18.04 3.02
C VAL A 821 67.63 17.56 4.45
N GLY A 822 67.79 16.25 4.64
CA GLY A 822 68.52 15.65 5.76
C GLY A 822 67.69 15.25 6.99
N ARG A 823 67.18 14.01 6.98
CA ARG A 823 67.11 13.00 8.07
C ARG A 823 66.04 11.96 7.71
N SER A 824 66.28 10.70 8.08
CA SER A 824 65.41 9.54 7.83
C SER A 824 63.92 9.87 7.99
N ALA A 825 63.16 9.76 6.92
CA ALA A 825 61.72 9.95 6.93
C ALA A 825 61.02 8.59 6.75
N GLU A 826 60.07 8.28 7.64
CA GLU A 826 59.17 7.14 7.51
C GLU A 826 58.14 7.44 6.42
N HIS A 827 57.89 6.49 5.52
CA HIS A 827 56.95 6.66 4.40
C HIS A 827 55.89 5.57 4.44
N TRP A 828 54.63 5.97 4.34
CA TRP A 828 53.48 5.07 4.32
C TRP A 828 52.92 4.98 2.91
N VAL A 829 52.80 3.76 2.38
CA VAL A 829 52.09 3.51 1.12
C VAL A 829 50.78 2.81 1.44
N THR A 830 49.67 3.40 1.02
CA THR A 830 48.33 2.80 1.18
C THR A 830 47.98 2.05 -0.09
N LEU A 831 47.79 0.73 0.00
CA LEU A 831 47.31 -0.09 -1.12
C LEU A 831 45.77 -0.10 -1.09
N ALA A 832 45.13 0.29 -2.18
CA ALA A 832 43.67 0.24 -2.30
C ALA A 832 43.23 -1.08 -2.98
N PRO A 833 42.31 -1.87 -2.40
CA PRO A 833 41.77 -3.05 -3.07
C PRO A 833 40.75 -2.66 -4.15
N VAL A 834 40.77 -3.40 -5.27
CA VAL A 834 39.84 -3.23 -6.42
C VAL A 834 38.46 -3.87 -6.15
N LYS A 835 38.18 -4.39 -4.94
CA LYS A 835 36.87 -4.99 -4.57
C LYS A 835 36.36 -4.55 -3.18
N PRO A 836 35.05 -4.28 -3.01
CA PRO A 836 34.44 -3.99 -1.71
C PRO A 836 34.43 -5.23 -0.79
N GLY A 837 34.86 -5.08 0.47
CA GLY A 837 34.74 -6.11 1.52
C GLY A 837 36.05 -6.68 2.08
N VAL A 838 37.22 -6.33 1.52
CA VAL A 838 38.53 -6.72 2.07
C VAL A 838 39.02 -5.63 3.04
N ARG A 839 39.34 -5.98 4.29
CA ARG A 839 39.97 -5.04 5.23
C ARG A 839 41.45 -4.85 4.88
N MET A 840 41.91 -3.60 5.03
CA MET A 840 43.21 -3.10 4.57
C MET A 840 44.41 -3.84 5.17
N ALA A 841 45.38 -4.23 4.35
CA ALA A 841 46.76 -4.46 4.81
C ALA A 841 47.57 -3.17 4.63
N ARG A 842 48.28 -2.74 5.67
CA ARG A 842 49.17 -1.55 5.62
C ARG A 842 50.61 -2.03 5.39
N MET A 843 51.29 -1.47 4.40
CA MET A 843 52.68 -1.81 4.10
C MET A 843 53.62 -0.81 4.78
N GLU A 844 54.57 -1.31 5.58
CA GLU A 844 55.59 -0.53 6.28
C GLU A 844 56.92 -0.67 5.54
N VAL A 845 57.49 0.45 5.06
CA VAL A 845 58.83 0.48 4.44
C VAL A 845 59.80 1.08 5.46
N GLN A 846 60.71 0.26 6.00
CA GLN A 846 61.52 0.67 7.16
C GLN A 846 62.80 1.45 6.84
N ARG A 847 63.25 1.54 5.56
CA ARG A 847 64.44 2.35 5.25
C ARG A 847 64.52 2.75 3.78
N VAL A 848 64.66 4.06 3.56
CA VAL A 848 65.12 4.65 2.30
C VAL A 848 66.47 5.29 2.57
N LEU A 849 67.54 4.77 1.96
CA LEU A 849 68.84 5.43 1.94
C LEU A 849 68.99 6.13 0.58
N ASP A 850 69.04 7.46 0.60
CA ASP A 850 69.36 8.27 -0.56
C ASP A 850 70.87 8.52 -0.60
N ASN A 851 71.54 7.89 -1.57
CA ASN A 851 72.98 7.99 -1.76
C ASN A 851 73.33 8.83 -3.00
N GLY A 852 72.38 9.64 -3.51
CA GLY A 852 72.61 10.55 -4.64
C GLY A 852 72.63 9.92 -6.04
N ASN A 853 72.52 8.60 -6.18
CA ASN A 853 72.46 7.88 -7.47
C ASN A 853 71.37 6.78 -7.55
N GLY A 854 70.41 6.77 -6.62
CA GLY A 854 69.29 5.81 -6.62
C GLY A 854 68.75 5.50 -5.22
N ILE A 855 67.49 5.02 -5.17
CA ILE A 855 66.79 4.61 -3.94
C ILE A 855 67.08 3.13 -3.67
N ASN A 856 67.59 2.81 -2.48
CA ASN A 856 67.79 1.42 -2.04
C ASN A 856 66.64 1.01 -1.10
N MET A 857 65.79 0.07 -1.51
CA MET A 857 64.67 -0.44 -0.69
C MET A 857 65.11 -1.69 0.08
N GLY A 858 65.38 -1.54 1.38
CA GLY A 858 65.76 -2.65 2.26
C GLY A 858 64.59 -3.07 3.16
N ALA A 859 64.14 -4.32 2.99
CA ALA A 859 63.12 -5.06 3.76
C ALA A 859 61.70 -4.45 3.78
N MET A 860 60.72 -5.26 3.34
CA MET A 860 59.29 -4.92 3.36
C MET A 860 58.59 -5.69 4.49
N ARG A 861 57.73 -5.01 5.25
CA ARG A 861 56.92 -5.63 6.31
C ARG A 861 55.44 -5.42 6.01
N LEU A 862 54.68 -6.52 5.89
CA LEU A 862 53.23 -6.48 5.81
C LEU A 862 52.64 -6.59 7.23
N ARG A 863 51.71 -5.70 7.58
CA ARG A 863 50.83 -5.86 8.75
C ARG A 863 49.38 -5.94 8.27
N SER A 864 48.66 -6.97 8.69
CA SER A 864 47.20 -7.09 8.53
C SER A 864 46.46 -6.30 9.62
#